data_AF-A0A2T8KIE4-F1
#
_entry.id   AF-A0A2T8KIE4-F1
#
_cell.length_a   1.000
_cell.length_b   1.000
_cell.length_c   1.000
_cell.angle_alpha   90.00
_cell.angle_beta   90.00
_cell.angle_gamma   90.00
#
_symmetry.space_group_name_H-M   'P 1'
#
loop_
_entity.id
_entity.type
_entity.pdbx_description
1 polymer ?
#
loop_
_entity_poly.entity_id
_entity_poly.type
_entity_poly.pdbx_seq_one_letter_code
_entity_poly.pdbx_strand_id
1 'polypeptide(L)'
;MAARPWLLLLCVAGVVQARAQPDATGFISIDCGLPATSSYVDDASGLRYVSDDGFVDDGAGVNRNIRTDNKRVYRDLRSFPEGVRNCYTLQSLEAGRKYLIRAWFMYGNYDDQGQPPIFDLYLGVNFWATVNTNSRNYFEVITLVPDDFVQVCLVNTGVGVPYISALELRPVNSSLYPGANTMQSLSVIARTNFGGLVIRYPDDPLDRRWYPDGLNTTTISTADAVRNRDNDPFQVPSKVMQTAVTPPTGNTMTVYWNWSYTYDLMTKDPTPSYLSTLFISELQLLPNKTVRQFFYHYRDDDDDDTQTYSPKYLYTEPIYCMQPFHAQTKYSFTLKTTANSTLPPIINAFEAFVVISTAELGTDSRDVSAIMAIKAMYKVHKNWIGDPCAPNTFVWDGLTCSYVNSSRPRITKVNMSSLGLSGFISSAFANLTAVQYLDLSNNNLSGTVPDSLSQLSSLQFLDLTGNHLSRSIPPGILKRIQDGTLILNYDNNSDSSRMSQGKSKLAMYIAIPVVLVVVIVSLVQLTYHILRRQNRASNVARVQSSLQFENRRFTYSELETITNNFETLLGEGGTASVFRGVLEEGTQAQILTRIHHKNLVSMMGYCKDGEHMALVYEYMPEGTLQEHISGNAHNGRLLTWRQRLRIAVESAQGLEYLHNGCSPTFVHRDVKPTNILLNAKLEAKIADFGFSKVFIHENHTHISTDRVVGTFGYIDPEYYTKYAVDGQK
;
A
#
# COMPACT_ATOMS: atom_id res chain seq x y z
N MET A 1 37.26 14.73 37.72
CA MET A 1 36.76 15.98 38.33
C MET A 1 36.15 16.81 37.21
N ALA A 2 34.97 17.41 37.46
CA ALA A 2 34.14 18.21 36.55
C ALA A 2 33.31 17.45 35.48
N ALA A 3 32.23 16.81 35.95
CA ALA A 3 30.99 16.68 35.21
C ALA A 3 30.26 18.04 35.19
N ARG A 4 29.59 18.38 34.08
CA ARG A 4 28.57 19.45 34.04
C ARG A 4 27.41 19.08 33.11
N PRO A 5 26.19 19.56 33.42
CA PRO A 5 24.98 18.74 33.43
C PRO A 5 23.82 19.41 32.67
N TRP A 6 23.33 18.83 31.57
CA TRP A 6 22.13 19.31 30.89
C TRP A 6 21.26 18.13 30.47
N LEU A 7 20.56 17.55 31.43
CA LEU A 7 19.45 16.62 31.24
C LEU A 7 18.55 16.77 32.47
N LEU A 8 17.61 17.73 32.41
CA LEU A 8 16.44 17.83 33.30
C LEU A 8 15.64 19.06 32.85
N LEU A 9 14.57 18.82 32.07
CA LEU A 9 13.27 19.50 32.14
C LEU A 9 12.50 19.26 30.84
N LEU A 10 11.67 18.21 30.85
CA LEU A 10 10.34 18.17 30.24
C LEU A 10 9.60 16.95 30.83
N CYS A 11 9.38 16.99 32.14
CA CYS A 11 8.31 16.22 32.78
C CYS A 11 7.01 16.96 32.51
N VAL A 12 6.39 16.73 31.35
CA VAL A 12 4.96 16.96 31.19
C VAL A 12 4.28 15.69 31.64
N ALA A 13 3.54 15.78 32.74
CA ALA A 13 2.70 14.72 33.26
C ALA A 13 1.61 14.38 32.23
N GLY A 14 1.88 13.36 31.41
CA GLY A 14 0.89 12.55 30.73
C GLY A 14 0.98 11.15 31.32
N VAL A 15 -0.13 10.65 31.84
CA VAL A 15 -0.29 9.38 32.53
C VAL A 15 0.43 8.26 31.77
N VAL A 16 1.50 7.71 32.34
CA VAL A 16 2.05 6.42 31.93
C VAL A 16 1.06 5.37 32.42
N GLN A 17 -0.01 5.18 31.65
CA GLN A 17 -0.84 4.00 31.77
C GLN A 17 0.10 2.83 31.46
N ALA A 18 0.30 1.94 32.43
CA ALA A 18 1.17 0.78 32.31
C ALA A 18 0.58 -0.16 31.23
N ARG A 19 0.84 0.15 29.96
CA ARG A 19 0.45 -0.68 28.81
C ARG A 19 1.17 -2.00 28.93
N ALA A 20 0.46 -3.11 28.76
CA ALA A 20 1.07 -4.43 28.87
C ALA A 20 2.17 -4.58 27.82
N GLN A 21 3.40 -4.71 28.32
CA GLN A 21 4.60 -4.90 27.51
C GLN A 21 4.67 -6.37 27.06
N PRO A 22 5.36 -6.66 25.94
CA PRO A 22 5.73 -8.04 25.60
C PRO A 22 6.34 -8.73 26.83
N ASP A 23 5.98 -9.99 27.06
CA ASP A 23 6.54 -10.75 28.17
C ASP A 23 8.04 -11.09 27.93
N ALA A 24 8.65 -11.88 28.82
CA ALA A 24 10.06 -12.23 28.71
C ALA A 24 10.43 -12.99 27.41
N THR A 25 9.47 -13.60 26.72
CA THR A 25 9.68 -14.25 25.41
C THR A 25 9.25 -13.35 24.24
N GLY A 26 8.80 -12.13 24.53
CA GLY A 26 8.29 -11.18 23.55
C GLY A 26 6.84 -11.44 23.13
N PHE A 27 6.10 -12.29 23.86
CA PHE A 27 4.72 -12.62 23.54
C PHE A 27 3.77 -11.56 24.09
N ILE A 28 2.68 -11.31 23.35
CA ILE A 28 1.53 -10.53 23.81
C ILE A 28 0.30 -11.43 23.73
N SER A 29 -0.39 -11.66 24.85
CA SER A 29 -1.62 -12.46 24.89
C SER A 29 -2.71 -11.67 25.60
N ILE A 30 -3.73 -11.27 24.84
CA ILE A 30 -4.79 -10.38 25.29
C ILE A 30 -6.10 -11.16 25.33
N ASP A 31 -6.78 -11.12 26.46
CA ASP A 31 -8.16 -11.55 26.61
C ASP A 31 -9.07 -10.31 26.54
N CYS A 32 -9.83 -10.20 25.45
CA CYS A 32 -10.56 -9.00 25.11
C CYS A 32 -11.86 -8.94 25.91
N GLY A 33 -12.16 -7.79 26.52
CA GLY A 33 -13.31 -7.62 27.40
C GLY A 33 -13.07 -8.06 28.86
N LEU A 34 -11.91 -8.63 29.17
CA LEU A 34 -11.51 -8.92 30.55
C LEU A 34 -11.42 -7.62 31.36
N PRO A 35 -11.89 -7.57 32.63
CA PRO A 35 -11.86 -6.35 33.43
C PRO A 35 -10.46 -5.73 33.53
N ALA A 36 -10.39 -4.39 33.51
CA ALA A 36 -9.12 -3.65 33.55
C ALA A 36 -8.19 -4.16 34.68
N THR A 37 -6.88 -4.22 34.40
CA THR A 37 -5.82 -4.74 35.29
C THR A 37 -5.89 -6.25 35.62
N SER A 38 -6.91 -6.97 35.17
CA SER A 38 -7.03 -8.42 35.40
C SER A 38 -6.08 -9.20 34.48
N SER A 39 -5.64 -10.37 34.96
CA SER A 39 -4.83 -11.32 34.19
C SER A 39 -4.98 -12.74 34.72
N TYR A 40 -4.58 -13.72 33.92
CA TYR A 40 -4.51 -15.12 34.33
C TYR A 40 -3.48 -15.90 33.54
N VAL A 41 -3.15 -17.11 34.00
CA VAL A 41 -2.33 -18.07 33.26
C VAL A 41 -3.26 -19.13 32.70
N ASP A 42 -3.16 -19.40 31.41
CA ASP A 42 -3.91 -20.46 30.75
C ASP A 42 -3.32 -21.83 31.13
N ASP A 43 -4.13 -22.72 31.67
CA ASP A 43 -3.65 -24.00 32.20
C ASP A 43 -3.09 -24.93 31.11
N ALA A 44 -3.57 -24.79 29.86
CA ALA A 44 -3.17 -25.66 28.76
C ALA A 44 -1.82 -25.26 28.15
N SER A 45 -1.57 -23.96 27.99
CA SER A 45 -0.33 -23.44 27.39
C SER A 45 0.67 -22.90 28.40
N GLY A 46 0.22 -22.56 29.62
CA GLY A 46 1.05 -21.83 30.59
C GLY A 46 1.28 -20.36 30.23
N LEU A 47 0.62 -19.84 29.19
CA LEU A 47 0.77 -18.45 28.76
C LEU A 47 -0.09 -17.52 29.62
N ARG A 48 0.45 -16.33 29.93
CA ARG A 48 -0.27 -15.31 30.70
C ARG A 48 -1.11 -14.42 29.78
N TYR A 49 -2.42 -14.40 29.98
CA TYR A 49 -3.34 -13.48 29.33
C TYR A 49 -3.62 -12.27 30.22
N VAL A 50 -3.70 -11.10 29.60
CA VAL A 50 -4.00 -9.82 30.25
C VAL A 50 -5.23 -9.16 29.62
N SER A 51 -5.84 -8.22 30.34
CA SER A 51 -6.91 -7.38 29.80
C SER A 51 -6.45 -6.56 28.59
N ASP A 52 -7.38 -6.24 27.70
CA ASP A 52 -7.20 -5.35 26.55
C ASP A 52 -7.14 -3.85 26.90
N ASP A 53 -7.22 -3.51 28.19
CA ASP A 53 -7.05 -2.15 28.68
C ASP A 53 -5.69 -1.58 28.24
N GLY A 54 -5.71 -0.39 27.63
CA GLY A 54 -4.53 0.28 27.08
C GLY A 54 -4.07 -0.19 25.69
N PHE A 55 -4.74 -1.17 25.07
CA PHE A 55 -4.51 -1.56 23.66
C PHE A 55 -5.51 -0.94 22.69
N VAL A 56 -6.65 -0.47 23.19
CA VAL A 56 -7.68 0.24 22.43
C VAL A 56 -7.73 1.70 22.88
N ASP A 57 -8.34 2.57 22.06
CA ASP A 57 -8.57 3.97 22.45
C ASP A 57 -9.46 4.06 23.71
N ASP A 58 -9.23 5.08 24.54
CA ASP A 58 -9.98 5.28 25.78
C ASP A 58 -11.50 5.36 25.50
N GLY A 59 -12.27 4.51 26.18
CA GLY A 59 -13.72 4.43 26.02
C GLY A 59 -14.20 3.67 24.77
N ALA A 60 -13.29 3.04 24.01
CA ALA A 60 -13.66 2.26 22.83
C ALA A 60 -14.32 0.92 23.20
N GLY A 61 -15.52 0.70 22.65
CA GLY A 61 -16.25 -0.55 22.76
C GLY A 61 -16.85 -0.83 24.14
N VAL A 62 -17.46 -2.01 24.26
CA VAL A 62 -18.19 -2.49 25.44
C VAL A 62 -17.77 -3.92 25.75
N ASN A 63 -17.36 -4.14 27.01
CA ASN A 63 -17.03 -5.47 27.52
C ASN A 63 -18.31 -6.29 27.69
N ARG A 64 -18.28 -7.53 27.20
CA ARG A 64 -19.38 -8.48 27.29
C ARG A 64 -18.86 -9.79 27.85
N ASN A 65 -19.68 -10.43 28.67
CA ASN A 65 -19.39 -11.75 29.21
C ASN A 65 -20.43 -12.73 28.67
N ILE A 66 -19.97 -13.78 27.99
CA ILE A 66 -20.84 -14.73 27.28
C ILE A 66 -21.00 -16.07 28.01
N ARG A 67 -20.49 -16.19 29.25
CA ARG A 67 -20.62 -17.35 30.17
C ARG A 67 -20.76 -18.71 29.48
N THR A 68 -19.71 -19.12 28.77
CA THR A 68 -19.63 -20.42 28.08
C THR A 68 -18.76 -21.43 28.86
N ASP A 69 -19.10 -22.72 28.79
CA ASP A 69 -18.29 -23.83 29.32
C ASP A 69 -16.98 -24.06 28.53
N ASN A 70 -16.77 -23.29 27.46
CA ASN A 70 -15.57 -23.36 26.65
C ASN A 70 -14.32 -22.78 27.35
N LYS A 71 -13.21 -22.76 26.60
CA LYS A 71 -11.92 -22.18 27.02
C LYS A 71 -12.08 -20.78 27.60
N ARG A 72 -11.20 -20.43 28.54
CA ARG A 72 -11.27 -19.16 29.27
C ARG A 72 -11.27 -17.92 28.35
N VAL A 73 -10.44 -17.94 27.30
CA VAL A 73 -10.35 -16.91 26.24
C VAL A 73 -11.64 -16.68 25.44
N TYR A 74 -12.69 -17.48 25.68
CA TYR A 74 -14.00 -17.35 25.03
C TYR A 74 -15.08 -16.91 26.01
N ARG A 75 -14.77 -16.64 27.28
CA ARG A 75 -15.78 -16.25 28.27
C ARG A 75 -16.11 -14.76 28.22
N ASP A 76 -15.14 -13.97 27.78
CA ASP A 76 -15.21 -12.53 27.66
C ASP A 76 -14.97 -12.13 26.19
N LEU A 77 -15.56 -11.00 25.80
CA LEU A 77 -15.30 -10.35 24.52
C LEU A 77 -15.47 -8.84 24.64
N ARG A 78 -14.81 -8.09 23.75
CA ARG A 78 -15.09 -6.67 23.54
C ARG A 78 -15.87 -6.49 22.24
N SER A 79 -17.00 -5.79 22.34
CA SER A 79 -17.88 -5.42 21.20
C SER A 79 -17.73 -3.93 20.86
N PHE A 80 -17.90 -3.55 19.60
CA PHE A 80 -17.70 -2.17 19.13
C PHE A 80 -18.95 -1.63 18.42
N PRO A 81 -19.96 -1.16 19.18
CA PRO A 81 -21.22 -0.67 18.59
C PRO A 81 -21.09 0.67 17.87
N GLU A 82 -20.10 1.47 18.25
CA GLU A 82 -19.88 2.81 17.72
C GLU A 82 -18.75 2.84 16.68
N GLY A 83 -18.94 3.69 15.67
CA GLY A 83 -17.95 3.94 14.63
C GLY A 83 -17.82 2.82 13.58
N VAL A 84 -17.17 3.17 12.47
CA VAL A 84 -16.94 2.23 11.35
C VAL A 84 -15.70 1.37 11.59
N ARG A 85 -14.65 1.93 12.21
CA ARG A 85 -13.35 1.27 12.38
C ARG A 85 -12.89 1.37 13.84
N ASN A 86 -12.52 0.23 14.41
CA ASN A 86 -12.03 0.12 15.78
C ASN A 86 -10.73 -0.69 15.79
N CYS A 87 -9.66 -0.16 16.40
CA CYS A 87 -8.32 -0.74 16.27
C CYS A 87 -7.68 -1.04 17.61
N TYR A 88 -7.03 -2.19 17.68
CA TYR A 88 -6.03 -2.52 18.69
C TYR A 88 -4.67 -2.04 18.20
N THR A 89 -3.89 -1.40 19.06
CA THR A 89 -2.52 -0.99 18.77
C THR A 89 -1.55 -1.79 19.65
N LEU A 90 -0.81 -2.71 19.02
CA LEU A 90 0.22 -3.51 19.67
C LEU A 90 1.56 -2.79 19.49
N GLN A 91 2.19 -2.35 20.58
CA GLN A 91 3.39 -1.49 20.57
C GLN A 91 4.60 -2.23 21.15
N SER A 92 5.75 -1.54 21.20
CA SER A 92 7.02 -2.08 21.71
C SER A 92 7.53 -3.28 20.90
N LEU A 93 7.31 -3.23 19.58
CA LEU A 93 7.75 -4.24 18.63
C LEU A 93 9.11 -3.86 18.03
N GLU A 94 9.81 -4.87 17.51
CA GLU A 94 11.04 -4.67 16.75
C GLU A 94 10.69 -4.37 15.30
N ALA A 95 10.95 -3.14 14.86
CA ALA A 95 10.77 -2.71 13.48
C ALA A 95 11.56 -3.61 12.51
N GLY A 96 10.91 -4.04 11.44
CA GLY A 96 11.47 -4.96 10.43
C GLY A 96 11.47 -6.44 10.84
N ARG A 97 10.84 -6.81 11.95
CA ARG A 97 10.72 -8.21 12.38
C ARG A 97 9.40 -8.83 11.91
N LYS A 98 9.40 -10.16 11.78
CA LYS A 98 8.18 -10.93 11.48
C LYS A 98 7.42 -11.24 12.75
N TYR A 99 6.10 -11.22 12.65
CA TYR A 99 5.20 -11.57 13.74
C TYR A 99 4.10 -12.48 13.25
N LEU A 100 3.77 -13.48 14.07
CA LEU A 100 2.53 -14.24 13.96
C LEU A 100 1.50 -13.52 14.83
N ILE A 101 0.39 -13.12 14.21
CA ILE A 101 -0.72 -12.43 14.88
C ILE A 101 -1.95 -13.30 14.74
N ARG A 102 -2.69 -13.52 15.84
CA ARG A 102 -3.90 -14.33 15.85
C ARG A 102 -5.03 -13.64 16.58
N ALA A 103 -6.17 -13.49 15.92
CA ALA A 103 -7.39 -12.94 16.48
C ALA A 103 -8.44 -14.04 16.67
N TRP A 104 -9.09 -14.07 17.82
CA TRP A 104 -10.09 -15.06 18.22
C TRP A 104 -11.48 -14.45 18.32
N PHE A 105 -12.49 -15.21 17.91
CA PHE A 105 -13.88 -14.78 17.85
C PHE A 105 -14.80 -15.88 18.37
N MET A 106 -15.48 -15.61 19.47
CA MET A 106 -16.59 -16.41 19.97
C MET A 106 -17.83 -15.53 20.16
N TYR A 107 -18.82 -15.69 19.29
CA TYR A 107 -20.03 -14.86 19.30
C TYR A 107 -20.80 -15.00 20.61
N GLY A 108 -21.06 -16.23 21.04
CA GLY A 108 -21.76 -16.52 22.30
C GLY A 108 -23.13 -15.85 22.45
N ASN A 109 -23.74 -15.38 21.34
CA ASN A 109 -24.98 -14.60 21.36
C ASN A 109 -24.94 -13.38 22.29
N TYR A 110 -23.79 -12.66 22.34
CA TYR A 110 -23.57 -11.59 23.32
C TYR A 110 -24.53 -10.40 23.23
N ASP A 111 -25.22 -10.26 22.09
CA ASP A 111 -26.17 -9.20 21.77
C ASP A 111 -27.63 -9.67 21.75
N ASP A 112 -27.89 -10.93 22.12
CA ASP A 112 -29.21 -11.56 22.15
C ASP A 112 -29.96 -11.59 20.80
N GLN A 113 -29.26 -11.40 19.67
CA GLN A 113 -29.89 -11.35 18.34
C GLN A 113 -29.95 -12.72 17.63
N GLY A 114 -29.17 -13.69 18.07
CA GLY A 114 -29.08 -15.02 17.48
C GLY A 114 -28.46 -15.05 16.08
N GLN A 115 -27.86 -13.95 15.64
CA GLN A 115 -27.26 -13.79 14.31
C GLN A 115 -25.83 -13.27 14.45
N PRO A 116 -24.81 -14.11 14.19
CA PRO A 116 -23.43 -13.67 14.28
C PRO A 116 -23.13 -12.54 13.28
N PRO A 117 -22.44 -11.48 13.70
CA PRO A 117 -22.13 -10.34 12.84
C PRO A 117 -21.06 -10.70 11.80
N ILE A 118 -21.08 -9.98 10.68
CA ILE A 118 -20.08 -10.08 9.61
C ILE A 118 -19.36 -8.74 9.52
N PHE A 119 -18.03 -8.77 9.63
CA PHE A 119 -17.21 -7.56 9.62
C PHE A 119 -15.81 -7.85 9.12
N ASP A 120 -15.07 -6.83 8.72
CA ASP A 120 -13.74 -7.00 8.16
C ASP A 120 -12.63 -6.83 9.21
N LEU A 121 -11.53 -7.54 9.02
CA LEU A 121 -10.27 -7.36 9.72
C LEU A 121 -9.25 -6.72 8.79
N TYR A 122 -8.52 -5.77 9.35
CA TYR A 122 -7.39 -5.12 8.71
C TYR A 122 -6.15 -5.27 9.58
N LEU A 123 -5.02 -5.44 8.91
CA LEU A 123 -3.69 -5.41 9.49
C LEU A 123 -3.03 -4.10 9.07
N GLY A 124 -2.97 -3.15 10.00
CA GLY A 124 -2.70 -1.75 9.70
C GLY A 124 -3.77 -1.22 8.75
N VAL A 125 -3.35 -0.87 7.53
CA VAL A 125 -4.22 -0.35 6.47
C VAL A 125 -4.63 -1.42 5.45
N ASN A 126 -4.03 -2.61 5.52
CA ASN A 126 -4.24 -3.67 4.53
C ASN A 126 -5.37 -4.60 4.97
N PHE A 127 -6.27 -4.94 4.04
CA PHE A 127 -7.32 -5.93 4.31
C PHE A 127 -6.71 -7.29 4.64
N TRP A 128 -7.16 -7.89 5.73
CA TRP A 128 -6.72 -9.21 6.16
C TRP A 128 -7.78 -10.28 5.83
N ALA A 129 -9.00 -10.12 6.33
CA ALA A 129 -10.04 -11.14 6.23
C ALA A 129 -11.43 -10.59 6.53
N THR A 130 -12.50 -11.18 6.00
CA THR A 130 -13.84 -11.00 6.57
C THR A 130 -14.06 -12.04 7.67
N VAL A 131 -14.57 -11.60 8.81
CA VAL A 131 -14.94 -12.43 9.95
C VAL A 131 -16.37 -12.89 9.78
N ASN A 132 -16.55 -14.20 9.78
CA ASN A 132 -17.83 -14.88 9.79
C ASN A 132 -17.72 -16.10 10.71
N THR A 133 -18.26 -15.97 11.93
CA THR A 133 -18.06 -16.98 12.97
C THR A 133 -18.94 -18.20 12.85
N ASN A 134 -19.81 -18.26 11.84
CA ASN A 134 -20.43 -19.53 11.46
C ASN A 134 -19.40 -20.49 10.84
N SER A 135 -18.36 -19.93 10.20
CA SER A 135 -17.37 -20.67 9.43
C SER A 135 -16.08 -20.92 10.21
N ARG A 136 -15.62 -19.91 10.97
CA ARG A 136 -14.27 -19.91 11.56
C ARG A 136 -14.21 -19.01 12.78
N ASN A 137 -13.58 -19.52 13.85
CA ASN A 137 -13.52 -18.84 15.15
C ASN A 137 -12.18 -18.16 15.44
N TYR A 138 -11.21 -18.21 14.51
CA TYR A 138 -9.96 -17.47 14.63
C TYR A 138 -9.30 -17.22 13.27
N PHE A 139 -8.52 -16.15 13.19
CA PHE A 139 -7.73 -15.80 12.02
C PHE A 139 -6.28 -15.62 12.45
N GLU A 140 -5.34 -16.14 11.67
CA GLU A 140 -3.91 -16.06 11.94
C GLU A 140 -3.17 -15.54 10.71
N VAL A 141 -2.21 -14.65 10.91
CA VAL A 141 -1.36 -14.10 9.85
C VAL A 141 0.09 -14.06 10.30
N ILE A 142 1.00 -14.34 9.37
CA ILE A 142 2.44 -14.12 9.52
C ILE A 142 2.80 -12.93 8.64
N THR A 143 3.29 -11.86 9.25
CA THR A 143 3.53 -10.58 8.58
C THR A 143 4.89 -9.99 8.96
N LEU A 144 5.46 -9.16 8.09
CA LEU A 144 6.61 -8.31 8.41
C LEU A 144 6.10 -6.97 8.92
N VAL A 145 6.44 -6.60 10.16
CA VAL A 145 6.01 -5.32 10.76
C VAL A 145 7.11 -4.29 10.53
N PRO A 146 6.86 -3.19 9.77
CA PRO A 146 7.90 -2.22 9.42
C PRO A 146 8.23 -1.24 10.54
N ASP A 147 7.31 -0.99 11.46
CA ASP A 147 7.41 0.00 12.53
C ASP A 147 7.49 -0.69 13.91
N ASP A 148 7.62 0.08 15.00
CA ASP A 148 7.65 -0.43 16.38
C ASP A 148 6.25 -0.75 16.96
N PHE A 149 5.24 -0.72 16.10
CA PHE A 149 3.87 -1.08 16.42
C PHE A 149 3.16 -1.70 15.21
N VAL A 150 2.06 -2.41 15.48
CA VAL A 150 1.12 -2.89 14.47
C VAL A 150 -0.30 -2.68 14.97
N GLN A 151 -1.21 -2.36 14.05
CA GLN A 151 -2.63 -2.24 14.37
C GLN A 151 -3.42 -3.41 13.81
N VAL A 152 -4.38 -3.90 14.59
CA VAL A 152 -5.39 -4.86 14.15
C VAL A 152 -6.75 -4.18 14.28
N CYS A 153 -7.38 -3.91 13.14
CA CYS A 153 -8.60 -3.12 13.06
C CYS A 153 -9.79 -3.98 12.66
N LEU A 154 -10.89 -3.82 13.41
CA LEU A 154 -12.21 -4.37 13.11
C LEU A 154 -13.03 -3.28 12.41
N VAL A 155 -13.54 -3.58 11.23
CA VAL A 155 -14.28 -2.66 10.37
C VAL A 155 -15.70 -3.15 10.18
N ASN A 156 -16.66 -2.35 10.66
CA ASN A 156 -18.08 -2.65 10.55
C ASN A 156 -18.55 -2.58 9.09
N THR A 157 -19.17 -3.66 8.60
CA THR A 157 -19.73 -3.73 7.24
C THR A 157 -21.24 -3.42 7.19
N GLY A 158 -21.86 -3.15 8.35
CA GLY A 158 -23.29 -2.91 8.50
C GLY A 158 -24.10 -4.16 8.90
N VAL A 159 -23.45 -5.33 9.02
CA VAL A 159 -24.10 -6.59 9.39
C VAL A 159 -23.75 -6.96 10.84
N GLY A 160 -24.49 -6.38 11.79
CA GLY A 160 -24.29 -6.58 13.23
C GLY A 160 -23.10 -5.81 13.81
N VAL A 161 -22.74 -6.09 15.06
CA VAL A 161 -21.72 -5.33 15.81
C VAL A 161 -20.38 -6.07 15.82
N PRO A 162 -19.27 -5.48 15.35
CA PRO A 162 -17.95 -6.12 15.41
C PRO A 162 -17.51 -6.43 16.84
N TYR A 163 -16.80 -7.54 17.01
CA TYR A 163 -16.31 -7.96 18.32
C TYR A 163 -15.04 -8.80 18.22
N ILE A 164 -14.33 -8.96 19.33
CA ILE A 164 -13.15 -9.83 19.44
C ILE A 164 -13.05 -10.43 20.84
N SER A 165 -12.66 -11.69 20.95
CA SER A 165 -12.53 -12.43 22.21
C SER A 165 -11.09 -12.49 22.72
N ALA A 166 -10.11 -12.63 21.82
CA ALA A 166 -8.71 -12.57 22.21
C ALA A 166 -7.82 -12.13 21.04
N LEU A 167 -6.66 -11.55 21.36
CA LEU A 167 -5.64 -11.13 20.40
C LEU A 167 -4.27 -11.58 20.88
N GLU A 168 -3.53 -12.28 20.02
CA GLU A 168 -2.23 -12.85 20.34
C GLU A 168 -1.20 -12.38 19.31
N LEU A 169 0.02 -12.10 19.78
CA LEU A 169 1.17 -11.78 18.93
C LEU A 169 2.40 -12.54 19.41
N ARG A 170 3.13 -13.14 18.46
CA ARG A 170 4.34 -13.94 18.69
C ARG A 170 5.46 -13.45 17.77
N PRO A 171 6.66 -13.19 18.29
CA PRO A 171 7.80 -12.83 17.46
C PRO A 171 8.25 -14.05 16.66
N VAL A 172 8.48 -13.85 15.36
CA VAL A 172 8.98 -14.85 14.43
C VAL A 172 10.34 -14.38 13.92
N ASN A 173 11.30 -15.29 13.81
CA ASN A 173 12.61 -14.95 13.26
C ASN A 173 12.45 -14.53 11.78
N SER A 174 13.14 -13.47 11.35
CA SER A 174 13.02 -12.91 10.00
C SER A 174 13.38 -13.91 8.89
N SER A 175 14.23 -14.90 9.20
CA SER A 175 14.60 -15.98 8.27
C SER A 175 13.46 -16.99 8.02
N LEU A 176 12.48 -17.07 8.92
CA LEU A 176 11.38 -18.02 8.79
C LEU A 176 10.26 -17.47 7.90
N TYR A 177 9.53 -18.36 7.26
CA TYR A 177 8.42 -18.03 6.36
C TYR A 177 8.84 -17.00 5.29
N PRO A 178 9.70 -17.37 4.32
CA PRO A 178 10.21 -16.46 3.29
C PRO A 178 9.10 -15.84 2.42
N GLY A 179 7.92 -16.50 2.35
CA GLY A 179 6.75 -15.95 1.69
C GLY A 179 6.21 -14.66 2.34
N ALA A 180 6.41 -14.45 3.64
CA ALA A 180 6.04 -13.19 4.31
C ALA A 180 7.16 -12.15 4.15
N ASN A 181 6.89 -11.03 3.49
CA ASN A 181 7.85 -9.97 3.21
C ASN A 181 7.17 -8.58 3.20
N THR A 182 7.84 -7.54 2.68
CA THR A 182 7.34 -6.16 2.68
C THR A 182 6.09 -5.97 1.81
N MET A 183 5.86 -6.82 0.81
CA MET A 183 4.75 -6.70 -0.13
C MET A 183 3.62 -7.68 0.14
N GLN A 184 3.86 -8.71 0.95
CA GLN A 184 2.83 -9.70 1.21
C GLN A 184 2.96 -10.36 2.59
N SER A 185 1.82 -10.68 3.17
CA SER A 185 1.68 -11.45 4.41
C SER A 185 1.03 -12.81 4.14
N LEU A 186 1.18 -13.75 5.07
CA LEU A 186 0.67 -15.12 4.93
C LEU A 186 -0.48 -15.36 5.91
N SER A 187 -1.72 -15.36 5.43
CA SER A 187 -2.90 -15.72 6.21
C SER A 187 -3.03 -17.24 6.30
N VAL A 188 -3.09 -17.80 7.49
CA VAL A 188 -3.11 -19.26 7.65
C VAL A 188 -4.49 -19.82 7.35
N ILE A 189 -4.54 -20.78 6.45
CA ILE A 189 -5.76 -21.51 6.09
C ILE A 189 -5.84 -22.80 6.89
N ALA A 190 -4.74 -23.55 6.89
CA ALA A 190 -4.64 -24.86 7.49
C ALA A 190 -3.23 -25.10 8.04
N ARG A 191 -3.16 -25.77 9.18
CA ARG A 191 -1.93 -26.26 9.79
C ARG A 191 -2.23 -27.62 10.44
N THR A 192 -1.73 -28.68 9.82
CA THR A 192 -2.14 -30.06 10.12
C THR A 192 -0.96 -30.87 10.68
N ASN A 193 -1.22 -31.59 11.77
CA ASN A 193 -0.38 -32.63 12.36
C ASN A 193 -0.99 -33.99 12.03
N PHE A 194 -0.42 -34.70 11.04
CA PHE A 194 -0.99 -35.95 10.58
C PHE A 194 -0.70 -37.09 11.57
N GLY A 195 -1.76 -37.81 11.96
CA GLY A 195 -1.69 -38.94 12.89
C GLY A 195 -1.40 -38.53 14.34
N GLY A 196 -1.39 -37.23 14.64
CA GLY A 196 -1.06 -36.69 15.94
C GLY A 196 -2.24 -36.01 16.63
N LEU A 197 -1.96 -35.35 17.75
CA LEU A 197 -2.93 -34.54 18.51
C LEU A 197 -2.73 -33.04 18.22
N VAL A 198 -3.59 -32.21 18.82
CA VAL A 198 -3.41 -30.75 18.80
C VAL A 198 -2.10 -30.41 19.51
N ILE A 199 -1.20 -29.70 18.82
CA ILE A 199 0.08 -29.24 19.36
C ILE A 199 0.13 -27.72 19.33
N ARG A 200 0.67 -27.14 20.40
CA ARG A 200 0.91 -25.71 20.58
C ARG A 200 2.04 -25.50 21.58
N TYR A 201 2.29 -24.26 22.01
CA TYR A 201 3.18 -23.96 23.13
C TYR A 201 2.80 -24.77 24.39
N PRO A 202 3.77 -25.34 25.14
CA PRO A 202 5.22 -25.15 25.00
C PRO A 202 5.91 -26.08 23.97
N ASP A 203 5.23 -27.09 23.44
CA ASP A 203 5.81 -28.03 22.48
C ASP A 203 6.15 -27.40 21.12
N ASP A 204 5.45 -26.33 20.74
CA ASP A 204 5.85 -25.42 19.66
C ASP A 204 6.28 -24.06 20.24
N PRO A 205 7.60 -23.73 20.24
CA PRO A 205 8.10 -22.45 20.74
C PRO A 205 7.58 -21.22 20.02
N LEU A 206 7.07 -21.34 18.79
CA LEU A 206 6.43 -20.24 18.05
C LEU A 206 4.93 -20.12 18.36
N ASP A 207 4.40 -20.98 19.23
CA ASP A 207 2.99 -21.02 19.62
C ASP A 207 2.02 -21.17 18.43
N ARG A 208 2.49 -21.82 17.35
CA ARG A 208 1.64 -22.23 16.23
C ARG A 208 0.71 -23.35 16.68
N ARG A 209 -0.52 -23.33 16.17
CA ARG A 209 -1.52 -24.36 16.46
C ARG A 209 -1.58 -25.37 15.34
N TRP A 210 -1.16 -26.59 15.62
CA TRP A 210 -1.27 -27.73 14.73
C TRP A 210 -2.48 -28.57 15.11
N TYR A 211 -3.27 -28.99 14.12
CA TYR A 211 -4.51 -29.73 14.32
C TYR A 211 -4.40 -31.14 13.78
N PRO A 212 -5.02 -32.15 14.42
CA PRO A 212 -5.06 -33.51 13.88
C PRO A 212 -5.70 -33.50 12.49
N ASP A 213 -5.28 -34.44 11.64
CA ASP A 213 -6.01 -34.70 10.41
C ASP A 213 -7.35 -35.40 10.70
N GLY A 214 -8.29 -35.27 9.78
CA GLY A 214 -9.58 -35.98 9.82
C GLY A 214 -9.67 -37.11 8.81
N LEU A 215 -8.52 -37.66 8.37
CA LEU A 215 -8.46 -38.62 7.28
C LEU A 215 -8.53 -40.06 7.79
N ASN A 216 -9.15 -40.93 7.00
CA ASN A 216 -9.09 -42.36 7.24
C ASN A 216 -7.75 -42.93 6.76
N THR A 217 -6.74 -42.91 7.62
CA THR A 217 -5.36 -43.29 7.31
C THR A 217 -4.77 -44.21 8.38
N THR A 218 -3.63 -44.84 8.08
CA THR A 218 -2.87 -45.59 9.09
C THR A 218 -1.80 -44.68 9.68
N THR A 219 -1.82 -44.52 11.00
CA THR A 219 -0.84 -43.72 11.73
C THR A 219 0.48 -44.47 11.93
N ILE A 220 1.58 -43.77 11.70
CA ILE A 220 2.94 -44.17 12.04
C ILE A 220 3.47 -43.17 13.06
N SER A 221 4.15 -43.64 14.10
CA SER A 221 4.73 -42.76 15.12
C SER A 221 6.10 -43.26 15.57
N THR A 222 6.88 -42.34 16.15
CA THR A 222 8.16 -42.65 16.79
C THR A 222 8.28 -41.89 18.11
N ALA A 223 9.02 -42.48 19.06
CA ALA A 223 9.40 -41.80 20.30
C ALA A 223 10.66 -40.93 20.12
N ASP A 224 11.45 -41.19 19.09
CA ASP A 224 12.71 -40.49 18.84
C ASP A 224 12.47 -39.07 18.32
N ALA A 225 13.37 -38.15 18.65
CA ALA A 225 13.28 -36.78 18.16
C ALA A 225 13.58 -36.71 16.66
N VAL A 226 12.72 -36.01 15.92
CA VAL A 226 12.90 -35.71 14.49
C VAL A 226 13.60 -34.36 14.37
N ARG A 227 14.69 -34.31 13.60
CA ARG A 227 15.53 -33.11 13.48
C ARG A 227 15.14 -32.30 12.26
N ASN A 228 15.18 -30.98 12.36
CA ASN A 228 15.03 -30.11 11.20
C ASN A 228 16.34 -29.98 10.42
N ARG A 229 16.22 -29.57 9.16
CA ARG A 229 17.38 -29.25 8.34
C ARG A 229 18.13 -28.02 8.86
N ASP A 230 19.44 -27.99 8.65
CA ASP A 230 20.21 -26.74 8.79
C ASP A 230 19.59 -25.65 7.92
N ASN A 231 19.32 -24.48 8.51
CA ASN A 231 18.63 -23.36 7.88
C ASN A 231 17.19 -23.68 7.39
N ASP A 232 16.47 -24.58 8.05
CA ASP A 232 15.05 -24.82 7.79
C ASP A 232 14.23 -23.51 7.91
N PRO A 233 13.55 -23.07 6.83
CA PRO A 233 12.77 -21.83 6.82
C PRO A 233 11.44 -21.91 7.57
N PHE A 234 11.07 -23.05 8.14
CA PHE A 234 9.80 -23.23 8.86
C PHE A 234 10.00 -23.71 10.30
N GLN A 235 11.05 -24.48 10.60
CA GLN A 235 11.37 -25.00 11.94
C GLN A 235 10.17 -25.67 12.61
N VAL A 236 9.61 -26.70 11.96
CA VAL A 236 8.47 -27.44 12.53
C VAL A 236 8.90 -28.18 13.81
N PRO A 237 8.09 -28.22 14.88
CA PRO A 237 8.51 -28.84 16.13
C PRO A 237 8.64 -30.36 15.98
N SER A 238 9.63 -30.95 16.65
CA SER A 238 9.83 -32.41 16.64
C SER A 238 8.57 -33.16 17.06
N LYS A 239 7.77 -32.63 18.00
CA LYS A 239 6.53 -33.27 18.45
C LYS A 239 5.48 -33.42 17.36
N VAL A 240 5.42 -32.48 16.42
CA VAL A 240 4.56 -32.55 15.23
C VAL A 240 5.12 -33.59 14.26
N MET A 241 6.44 -33.57 14.06
CA MET A 241 7.08 -34.46 13.10
C MET A 241 7.17 -35.92 13.57
N GLN A 242 6.95 -36.21 14.85
CA GLN A 242 6.98 -37.55 15.45
C GLN A 242 5.79 -38.45 15.08
N THR A 243 4.76 -37.89 14.43
CA THR A 243 3.63 -38.62 13.88
C THR A 243 3.54 -38.41 12.38
N ALA A 244 3.01 -39.42 11.69
CA ALA A 244 2.78 -39.39 10.27
C ALA A 244 1.62 -40.31 9.89
N VAL A 245 1.13 -40.16 8.67
CA VAL A 245 0.10 -41.04 8.11
C VAL A 245 0.51 -41.62 6.77
N THR A 246 -0.07 -42.77 6.47
CA THR A 246 0.02 -43.47 5.19
C THR A 246 -1.38 -43.90 4.74
N PRO A 247 -1.66 -44.02 3.43
CA PRO A 247 -2.92 -44.58 2.96
C PRO A 247 -3.12 -46.01 3.53
N PRO A 248 -4.35 -46.36 3.96
CA PRO A 248 -4.64 -47.66 4.57
C PRO A 248 -4.67 -48.79 3.53
N THR A 249 -5.07 -48.47 2.30
CA THR A 249 -5.05 -49.35 1.14
C THR A 249 -4.67 -48.54 -0.10
N GLY A 250 -3.92 -49.15 -1.01
CA GLY A 250 -3.54 -48.55 -2.30
C GLY A 250 -2.19 -47.84 -2.30
N ASN A 251 -1.89 -47.27 -3.47
CA ASN A 251 -0.58 -46.72 -3.85
C ASN A 251 -0.57 -45.18 -3.88
N THR A 252 -1.69 -44.55 -3.57
CA THR A 252 -1.88 -43.11 -3.72
C THR A 252 -2.58 -42.55 -2.50
N MET A 253 -2.13 -41.38 -2.05
CA MET A 253 -2.79 -40.60 -1.02
C MET A 253 -3.05 -39.20 -1.58
N THR A 254 -4.30 -38.90 -1.86
CA THR A 254 -4.74 -37.56 -2.23
C THR A 254 -5.39 -36.92 -1.02
N VAL A 255 -4.90 -35.75 -0.63
CA VAL A 255 -5.53 -34.96 0.42
C VAL A 255 -6.15 -33.72 -0.23
N TYR A 256 -7.46 -33.58 -0.04
CA TYR A 256 -8.24 -32.45 -0.55
C TYR A 256 -8.53 -31.48 0.60
N TRP A 257 -8.44 -30.18 0.32
CA TRP A 257 -8.99 -29.13 1.18
C TRP A 257 -10.01 -28.34 0.37
N ASN A 258 -11.25 -28.36 0.84
CA ASN A 258 -12.35 -27.64 0.23
C ASN A 258 -12.45 -26.21 0.79
N TRP A 259 -12.73 -25.26 -0.10
CA TRP A 259 -12.74 -23.82 0.11
C TRP A 259 -14.01 -23.24 0.70
N SER A 260 -14.96 -24.07 1.14
CA SER A 260 -16.21 -23.54 1.70
C SER A 260 -15.97 -22.55 2.86
N TYR A 261 -14.78 -22.56 3.48
CA TYR A 261 -14.36 -21.67 4.57
C TYR A 261 -13.53 -20.44 4.14
N THR A 262 -13.21 -20.25 2.85
CA THR A 262 -12.46 -19.08 2.34
C THR A 262 -13.32 -18.07 1.61
N TYR A 263 -14.64 -18.30 1.48
CA TYR A 263 -15.55 -17.31 0.88
C TYR A 263 -15.41 -15.94 1.56
N ASP A 264 -15.18 -15.94 2.89
CA ASP A 264 -14.94 -14.74 3.69
C ASP A 264 -13.57 -14.07 3.43
N LEU A 265 -12.61 -14.73 2.77
CA LEU A 265 -11.34 -14.13 2.33
C LEU A 265 -11.37 -13.67 0.86
N MET A 266 -12.37 -14.12 0.09
CA MET A 266 -12.47 -13.96 -1.37
C MET A 266 -13.32 -12.76 -1.81
N THR A 267 -13.98 -12.07 -0.89
CA THR A 267 -15.00 -11.05 -1.24
C THR A 267 -14.42 -9.79 -1.88
N LYS A 268 -13.10 -9.55 -1.80
CA LYS A 268 -12.45 -8.33 -2.29
C LYS A 268 -11.29 -8.53 -3.28
N ASP A 269 -10.77 -9.74 -3.42
CA ASP A 269 -9.74 -10.07 -4.42
C ASP A 269 -10.27 -11.19 -5.35
N PRO A 270 -10.48 -10.91 -6.64
CA PRO A 270 -11.06 -11.87 -7.58
C PRO A 270 -10.13 -13.06 -7.89
N THR A 271 -8.85 -13.04 -7.49
CA THR A 271 -7.87 -14.11 -7.75
C THR A 271 -6.92 -14.35 -6.56
N PRO A 272 -7.41 -14.91 -5.43
CA PRO A 272 -6.55 -15.18 -4.28
C PRO A 272 -5.40 -16.12 -4.67
N SER A 273 -4.23 -15.81 -4.13
CA SER A 273 -3.00 -16.56 -4.39
C SER A 273 -2.58 -17.34 -3.16
N TYR A 274 -2.06 -18.55 -3.34
CA TYR A 274 -1.88 -19.50 -2.24
C TYR A 274 -0.46 -20.06 -2.19
N LEU A 275 0.02 -20.31 -0.97
CA LEU A 275 1.27 -21.01 -0.71
C LEU A 275 1.01 -22.20 0.19
N SER A 276 1.67 -23.32 -0.07
CA SER A 276 1.57 -24.50 0.77
C SER A 276 2.94 -25.15 0.99
N THR A 277 3.03 -25.92 2.06
CA THR A 277 4.25 -26.61 2.45
C THR A 277 3.91 -27.97 3.03
N LEU A 278 4.54 -29.01 2.49
CA LEU A 278 4.49 -30.38 2.97
C LEU A 278 5.72 -30.62 3.84
N PHE A 279 5.54 -31.24 5.00
CA PHE A 279 6.64 -31.63 5.88
C PHE A 279 6.66 -33.14 5.98
N ILE A 280 7.79 -33.73 5.58
CA ILE A 280 7.93 -35.18 5.48
C ILE A 280 9.21 -35.62 6.19
N SER A 281 9.10 -36.72 6.94
CA SER A 281 10.21 -37.43 7.56
C SER A 281 9.91 -38.93 7.62
N GLU A 282 10.92 -39.78 7.39
CA GLU A 282 10.78 -41.22 7.63
C GLU A 282 10.94 -41.49 9.13
N LEU A 283 9.95 -42.16 9.72
CA LEU A 283 9.90 -42.43 11.15
C LEU A 283 10.37 -43.83 11.52
N GLN A 284 10.52 -44.71 10.53
CA GLN A 284 10.93 -46.10 10.69
C GLN A 284 12.32 -46.31 10.13
N LEU A 285 13.20 -46.99 10.88
CA LEU A 285 14.49 -47.41 10.36
C LEU A 285 14.26 -48.56 9.37
N LEU A 286 14.35 -48.26 8.08
CA LEU A 286 14.02 -49.20 7.01
C LEU A 286 15.11 -50.29 6.87
N PRO A 287 14.78 -51.59 7.00
CA PRO A 287 15.71 -52.68 6.75
C PRO A 287 16.21 -52.70 5.30
N ASN A 288 17.36 -53.34 5.09
CA ASN A 288 17.96 -53.50 3.76
C ASN A 288 16.95 -54.16 2.79
N LYS A 289 16.69 -53.52 1.63
CA LYS A 289 15.66 -53.83 0.60
C LYS A 289 14.27 -53.22 0.79
N THR A 290 13.95 -52.62 1.94
CA THR A 290 12.71 -51.83 2.06
C THR A 290 12.98 -50.39 1.62
N VAL A 291 12.12 -49.87 0.74
CA VAL A 291 12.26 -48.54 0.16
C VAL A 291 10.92 -47.83 0.26
N ARG A 292 10.95 -46.59 0.73
CA ARG A 292 9.82 -45.66 0.59
C ARG A 292 10.20 -44.58 -0.43
N GLN A 293 9.53 -44.60 -1.58
CA GLN A 293 9.77 -43.66 -2.66
C GLN A 293 8.46 -43.34 -3.39
N PHE A 294 8.15 -42.06 -3.54
CA PHE A 294 6.90 -41.60 -4.15
C PHE A 294 7.09 -40.31 -4.94
N PHE A 295 6.16 -40.05 -5.86
CA PHE A 295 5.95 -38.77 -6.51
C PHE A 295 5.05 -37.89 -5.64
N TYR A 296 5.20 -36.57 -5.76
CA TYR A 296 4.34 -35.60 -5.10
C TYR A 296 3.82 -34.59 -6.13
N HIS A 297 2.53 -34.31 -6.10
CA HIS A 297 1.88 -33.39 -7.02
C HIS A 297 1.05 -32.37 -6.23
N TYR A 298 1.11 -31.10 -6.61
CA TYR A 298 0.28 -30.04 -6.02
C TYR A 298 -1.12 -29.94 -6.66
N ARG A 299 -1.43 -30.83 -7.60
CA ARG A 299 -2.73 -30.93 -8.24
C ARG A 299 -3.02 -32.40 -8.59
N ASP A 300 -4.30 -32.76 -8.59
CA ASP A 300 -4.73 -34.15 -8.80
C ASP A 300 -4.64 -34.59 -10.28
N ASP A 301 -4.72 -33.64 -11.22
CA ASP A 301 -4.57 -33.81 -12.68
C ASP A 301 -3.11 -33.62 -13.15
N ASP A 302 -2.19 -33.36 -12.23
CA ASP A 302 -0.76 -33.29 -12.53
C ASP A 302 -0.17 -34.70 -12.46
N ASP A 303 0.12 -35.25 -13.64
CA ASP A 303 0.68 -36.60 -13.86
C ASP A 303 2.18 -36.54 -14.21
N ASP A 304 2.87 -35.42 -13.94
CA ASP A 304 4.31 -35.29 -14.16
C ASP A 304 5.14 -36.08 -13.12
N ASP A 305 5.18 -37.40 -13.31
CA ASP A 305 5.95 -38.38 -12.52
C ASP A 305 7.47 -38.31 -12.85
N THR A 306 8.06 -37.12 -12.97
CA THR A 306 9.50 -36.95 -13.30
C THR A 306 10.42 -36.92 -12.08
N GLN A 307 9.94 -36.39 -10.94
CA GLN A 307 10.76 -36.24 -9.73
C GLN A 307 10.32 -37.19 -8.62
N THR A 308 11.17 -38.18 -8.33
CA THR A 308 10.96 -39.09 -7.18
C THR A 308 11.47 -38.48 -5.88
N TYR A 309 10.77 -38.75 -4.79
CA TYR A 309 11.14 -38.32 -3.46
C TYR A 309 11.28 -39.51 -2.50
N SER A 310 12.35 -39.50 -1.70
CA SER A 310 12.63 -40.51 -0.67
C SER A 310 12.94 -39.80 0.65
N PRO A 311 12.08 -39.95 1.67
CA PRO A 311 12.26 -39.24 2.95
C PRO A 311 13.45 -39.79 3.74
N LYS A 312 14.13 -38.90 4.47
CA LYS A 312 15.23 -39.26 5.36
C LYS A 312 14.74 -39.67 6.74
N TYR A 313 15.40 -40.67 7.32
CA TYR A 313 15.10 -41.16 8.65
C TYR A 313 15.36 -40.08 9.72
N LEU A 314 14.31 -39.73 10.48
CA LEU A 314 14.30 -38.74 11.56
C LEU A 314 14.84 -37.36 11.16
N TYR A 315 14.64 -36.97 9.91
CA TYR A 315 14.97 -35.64 9.41
C TYR A 315 13.79 -35.03 8.66
N THR A 316 13.39 -33.81 9.04
CA THR A 316 12.34 -33.03 8.40
C THR A 316 12.86 -32.43 7.10
N GLU A 317 12.15 -32.71 6.01
CA GLU A 317 12.39 -32.08 4.72
C GLU A 317 11.10 -31.37 4.25
N PRO A 318 11.12 -30.02 4.19
CA PRO A 318 9.99 -29.26 3.68
C PRO A 318 9.98 -29.27 2.16
N ILE A 319 8.83 -29.60 1.56
CA ILE A 319 8.54 -29.43 0.14
C ILE A 319 7.60 -28.24 0.02
N TYR A 320 8.04 -27.15 -0.60
CA TYR A 320 7.29 -25.91 -0.68
C TYR A 320 7.50 -25.18 -2.02
N CYS A 321 6.52 -24.38 -2.40
CA CYS A 321 6.63 -23.47 -3.54
C CYS A 321 6.95 -22.06 -3.07
N MET A 322 7.82 -21.36 -3.81
CA MET A 322 8.08 -19.93 -3.56
C MET A 322 7.13 -19.02 -4.35
N GLN A 323 6.51 -19.55 -5.41
CA GLN A 323 5.56 -18.83 -6.24
C GLN A 323 4.13 -19.16 -5.79
N PRO A 324 3.29 -18.15 -5.51
CA PRO A 324 1.90 -18.37 -5.18
C PRO A 324 1.15 -19.03 -6.34
N PHE A 325 0.30 -19.99 -6.03
CA PHE A 325 -0.62 -20.56 -7.00
C PHE A 325 -1.84 -19.64 -7.15
N HIS A 326 -2.19 -19.26 -8.38
CA HIS A 326 -3.43 -18.56 -8.70
C HIS A 326 -4.55 -19.58 -8.95
N ALA A 327 -5.72 -19.36 -8.35
CA ALA A 327 -6.74 -20.39 -8.13
C ALA A 327 -7.32 -21.09 -9.40
N GLN A 328 -7.52 -22.42 -9.28
CA GLN A 328 -8.72 -23.16 -9.73
C GLN A 328 -9.61 -23.43 -8.48
N THR A 329 -10.79 -24.07 -8.62
CA THR A 329 -11.84 -24.29 -7.58
C THR A 329 -11.78 -25.65 -6.81
N LYS A 330 -10.66 -26.41 -6.90
CA LYS A 330 -10.16 -27.28 -5.79
C LYS A 330 -8.62 -27.27 -5.62
N TYR A 331 -8.05 -27.30 -4.39
CA TYR A 331 -6.65 -27.66 -4.16
C TYR A 331 -6.55 -29.04 -3.51
N SER A 332 -5.54 -29.77 -3.94
CA SER A 332 -5.15 -31.05 -3.38
C SER A 332 -3.64 -31.21 -3.50
N PHE A 333 -3.06 -32.05 -2.66
CA PHE A 333 -1.80 -32.66 -3.03
C PHE A 333 -1.99 -34.17 -3.12
N THR A 334 -1.25 -34.78 -4.01
CA THR A 334 -1.29 -36.21 -4.26
C THR A 334 0.11 -36.77 -4.05
N LEU A 335 0.23 -37.80 -3.22
CA LEU A 335 1.46 -38.58 -3.05
C LEU A 335 1.23 -39.95 -3.67
N LYS A 336 2.06 -40.35 -4.64
CA LYS A 336 1.88 -41.58 -5.45
C LYS A 336 3.12 -42.46 -5.39
N THR A 337 2.99 -43.71 -5.00
CA THR A 337 4.14 -44.62 -4.90
C THR A 337 4.79 -44.86 -6.25
N THR A 338 6.12 -44.97 -6.24
CA THR A 338 6.88 -45.41 -7.42
C THR A 338 6.87 -46.93 -7.55
N ALA A 339 7.19 -47.43 -8.75
CA ALA A 339 7.36 -48.87 -8.99
C ALA A 339 8.49 -49.52 -8.14
N ASN A 340 9.45 -48.72 -7.68
CA ASN A 340 10.57 -49.19 -6.85
C ASN A 340 10.24 -49.20 -5.35
N SER A 341 9.13 -48.60 -4.93
CA SER A 341 8.77 -48.49 -3.52
C SER A 341 8.15 -49.78 -3.02
N THR A 342 8.62 -50.27 -1.87
CA THR A 342 8.01 -51.39 -1.15
C THR A 342 7.02 -50.92 -0.10
N LEU A 343 7.04 -49.62 0.23
CA LEU A 343 6.18 -49.00 1.23
C LEU A 343 5.30 -47.90 0.61
N PRO A 344 4.10 -47.67 1.16
CA PRO A 344 3.21 -46.59 0.74
C PRO A 344 3.81 -45.19 1.01
N PRO A 345 3.23 -44.09 0.49
CA PRO A 345 3.70 -42.74 0.77
C PRO A 345 3.52 -42.38 2.25
N ILE A 346 4.22 -41.35 2.72
CA ILE A 346 4.13 -40.87 4.11
C ILE A 346 4.09 -39.35 4.16
N ILE A 347 3.34 -38.78 5.11
CA ILE A 347 3.34 -37.34 5.41
C ILE A 347 3.19 -37.11 6.91
N ASN A 348 3.91 -36.11 7.44
CA ASN A 348 3.93 -35.80 8.87
C ASN A 348 3.13 -34.53 9.18
N ALA A 349 3.34 -33.47 8.40
CA ALA A 349 2.66 -32.20 8.63
C ALA A 349 2.42 -31.42 7.33
N PHE A 350 1.52 -30.44 7.42
CA PHE A 350 1.18 -29.57 6.30
C PHE A 350 0.80 -28.16 6.77
N GLU A 351 1.19 -27.16 6.00
CA GLU A 351 0.73 -25.78 6.15
C GLU A 351 0.21 -25.23 4.82
N ALA A 352 -0.84 -24.41 4.87
CA ALA A 352 -1.37 -23.67 3.73
C ALA A 352 -1.73 -22.24 4.10
N PHE A 353 -1.47 -21.33 3.18
CA PHE A 353 -1.61 -19.88 3.35
C PHE A 353 -2.33 -19.24 2.17
N VAL A 354 -3.16 -18.23 2.45
CA VAL A 354 -3.53 -17.18 1.48
C VAL A 354 -2.50 -16.08 1.57
N VAL A 355 -2.06 -15.59 0.42
CA VAL A 355 -1.19 -14.42 0.32
C VAL A 355 -2.06 -13.16 0.41
N ILE A 356 -1.78 -12.32 1.40
CA ILE A 356 -2.42 -11.01 1.57
C ILE A 356 -1.46 -9.95 1.05
N SER A 357 -1.94 -9.09 0.15
CA SER A 357 -1.16 -7.91 -0.28
C SER A 357 -0.96 -6.94 0.87
N THR A 358 0.28 -6.51 1.10
CA THR A 358 0.63 -5.40 1.99
C THR A 358 1.12 -4.18 1.20
N ALA A 359 0.68 -4.05 -0.05
CA ALA A 359 1.09 -2.97 -0.93
C ALA A 359 0.48 -1.61 -0.56
N GLU A 360 -0.62 -1.59 0.22
CA GLU A 360 -1.20 -0.34 0.68
C GLU A 360 -0.34 0.27 1.80
N LEU A 361 0.06 1.51 1.58
CA LEU A 361 0.94 2.24 2.47
C LEU A 361 0.11 3.11 3.43
N GLY A 362 0.43 3.00 4.71
CA GLY A 362 -0.10 3.93 5.72
C GLY A 362 0.40 5.36 5.52
N THR A 363 -0.26 6.29 6.18
CA THR A 363 0.09 7.72 6.18
C THR A 363 1.55 7.93 6.59
N ASP A 364 2.17 9.01 6.11
CA ASP A 364 3.53 9.39 6.53
C ASP A 364 3.62 9.47 8.06
N SER A 365 4.64 8.82 8.63
CA SER A 365 4.76 8.64 10.08
C SER A 365 4.88 9.96 10.85
N ARG A 366 5.39 11.03 10.22
CA ARG A 366 5.41 12.37 10.83
C ARG A 366 4.02 12.98 10.91
N ASP A 367 3.22 12.80 9.86
CA ASP A 367 1.84 13.26 9.84
C ASP A 367 1.01 12.49 10.88
N VAL A 368 1.17 11.16 10.97
CA VAL A 368 0.54 10.31 12.00
C VAL A 368 0.93 10.78 13.40
N SER A 369 2.22 10.96 13.67
CA SER A 369 2.70 11.39 15.00
C SER A 369 2.15 12.76 15.39
N ALA A 370 2.14 13.70 14.44
CA ALA A 370 1.63 15.05 14.66
C ALA A 370 0.13 15.06 14.94
N ILE A 371 -0.67 14.37 14.12
CA ILE A 371 -2.12 14.37 14.27
C ILE A 371 -2.58 13.56 15.49
N MET A 372 -1.86 12.50 15.86
CA MET A 372 -2.09 11.76 17.11
C MET A 372 -1.79 12.61 18.35
N ALA A 373 -0.74 13.43 18.32
CA ALA A 373 -0.46 14.39 19.40
C ALA A 373 -1.58 15.45 19.52
N ILE A 374 -2.10 15.94 18.39
CA ILE A 374 -3.25 16.87 18.34
C ILE A 374 -4.51 16.19 18.89
N LYS A 375 -4.81 14.96 18.46
CA LYS A 375 -5.91 14.14 18.96
C LYS A 375 -5.88 14.03 20.48
N ALA A 376 -4.72 13.65 21.02
CA ALA A 376 -4.53 13.46 22.45
C ALA A 376 -4.65 14.77 23.24
N MET A 377 -4.06 15.86 22.74
CA MET A 377 -4.10 17.17 23.40
C MET A 377 -5.52 17.72 23.53
N TYR A 378 -6.33 17.60 22.47
CA TYR A 378 -7.69 18.15 22.46
C TYR A 378 -8.79 17.14 22.76
N LYS A 379 -8.44 15.87 23.01
CA LYS A 379 -9.39 14.76 23.25
C LYS A 379 -10.48 14.71 22.17
N VAL A 380 -10.05 14.69 20.91
CA VAL A 380 -10.97 14.71 19.77
C VAL A 380 -11.76 13.40 19.71
N HIS A 381 -13.08 13.51 19.89
CA HIS A 381 -14.02 12.39 19.76
C HIS A 381 -14.72 12.46 18.39
N LYS A 382 -14.10 11.82 17.39
CA LYS A 382 -14.60 11.65 16.00
C LYS A 382 -14.31 10.22 15.54
N ASN A 383 -14.43 9.91 14.25
CA ASN A 383 -13.93 8.66 13.64
C ASN A 383 -12.39 8.52 13.64
N TRP A 384 -11.67 9.24 14.52
CA TRP A 384 -10.22 9.33 14.55
C TRP A 384 -9.55 8.08 15.13
N ILE A 385 -9.83 6.91 14.57
CA ILE A 385 -9.34 5.61 15.02
C ILE A 385 -8.59 4.94 13.87
N GLY A 386 -7.44 4.33 14.12
CA GLY A 386 -6.58 3.71 13.09
C GLY A 386 -5.71 4.73 12.35
N ASP A 387 -5.32 4.42 11.11
CA ASP A 387 -4.52 5.33 10.27
C ASP A 387 -5.34 6.54 9.77
N PRO A 388 -4.82 7.78 9.83
CA PRO A 388 -5.60 8.98 9.55
C PRO A 388 -6.06 9.17 8.10
N CYS A 389 -5.36 8.59 7.11
CA CYS A 389 -5.69 8.74 5.69
C CYS A 389 -5.97 7.41 4.98
N ALA A 390 -5.43 6.30 5.46
CA ALA A 390 -5.45 5.03 4.75
C ALA A 390 -6.32 3.96 5.46
N PRO A 391 -7.02 3.11 4.70
CA PRO A 391 -7.36 3.30 3.29
C PRO A 391 -8.21 4.56 3.07
N ASN A 392 -8.29 5.04 1.83
CA ASN A 392 -8.97 6.30 1.49
C ASN A 392 -10.47 6.33 1.84
N THR A 393 -11.08 5.17 2.09
CA THR A 393 -12.46 5.01 2.55
C THR A 393 -12.65 5.30 4.04
N PHE A 394 -11.57 5.33 4.83
CA PHE A 394 -11.60 5.52 6.29
C PHE A 394 -10.82 6.76 6.74
N VAL A 395 -10.70 7.77 5.86
CA VAL A 395 -10.09 9.06 6.21
C VAL A 395 -10.81 9.67 7.41
N TRP A 396 -10.02 10.21 8.33
CA TRP A 396 -10.56 10.88 9.50
C TRP A 396 -11.34 12.15 9.14
N ASP A 397 -12.46 12.34 9.84
CA ASP A 397 -13.38 13.45 9.66
C ASP A 397 -12.68 14.78 9.93
N GLY A 398 -12.73 15.66 8.93
CA GLY A 398 -12.04 16.94 8.92
C GLY A 398 -10.64 16.90 8.30
N LEU A 399 -10.12 15.71 7.94
CA LEU A 399 -8.87 15.61 7.20
C LEU A 399 -9.12 15.50 5.69
N THR A 400 -8.19 16.00 4.91
CA THR A 400 -8.04 15.64 3.49
C THR A 400 -6.59 15.26 3.26
N CYS A 401 -6.38 14.20 2.49
CA CYS A 401 -5.06 13.64 2.26
C CYS A 401 -4.75 13.56 0.76
N SER A 402 -3.47 13.67 0.41
CA SER A 402 -3.00 13.46 -0.96
C SER A 402 -2.64 11.99 -1.18
N TYR A 403 -3.11 11.42 -2.29
CA TYR A 403 -2.79 10.06 -2.71
C TYR A 403 -1.98 10.10 -4.00
N VAL A 404 -0.66 10.09 -3.88
CA VAL A 404 0.25 9.98 -5.03
C VAL A 404 0.65 8.51 -5.17
N ASN A 405 0.51 7.96 -6.38
CA ASN A 405 0.80 6.54 -6.63
C ASN A 405 2.18 6.14 -6.08
N SER A 406 2.21 5.09 -5.26
CA SER A 406 3.42 4.56 -4.59
C SER A 406 4.11 5.52 -3.62
N SER A 407 3.39 6.49 -3.06
CA SER A 407 3.86 7.33 -1.95
C SER A 407 2.91 7.21 -0.75
N ARG A 408 3.45 7.37 0.45
CA ARG A 408 2.63 7.42 1.67
C ARG A 408 1.67 8.62 1.60
N PRO A 409 0.39 8.46 1.96
CA PRO A 409 -0.53 9.57 2.04
C PRO A 409 0.00 10.68 2.96
N ARG A 410 -0.29 11.93 2.60
CA ARG A 410 0.08 13.12 3.38
C ARG A 410 -1.16 13.95 3.69
N ILE A 411 -1.24 14.51 4.89
CA ILE A 411 -2.35 15.37 5.31
C ILE A 411 -2.18 16.75 4.65
N THR A 412 -3.13 17.14 3.80
CA THR A 412 -3.11 18.43 3.09
C THR A 412 -4.15 19.41 3.62
N LYS A 413 -5.21 18.94 4.25
CA LYS A 413 -6.22 19.79 4.91
C LYS A 413 -6.51 19.27 6.30
N VAL A 414 -6.59 20.19 7.26
CA VAL A 414 -7.07 19.92 8.61
C VAL A 414 -8.17 20.91 8.94
N ASN A 415 -9.38 20.41 9.12
CA ASN A 415 -10.53 21.16 9.61
C ASN A 415 -10.90 20.63 11.01
N MET A 416 -10.69 21.49 11.99
CA MET A 416 -11.10 21.28 13.37
C MET A 416 -11.91 22.47 13.90
N SER A 417 -12.65 23.16 13.01
CA SER A 417 -13.52 24.25 13.42
C SER A 417 -14.74 23.77 14.19
N SER A 418 -15.23 24.61 15.11
CA SER A 418 -16.45 24.36 15.89
C SER A 418 -16.45 23.05 16.70
N LEU A 419 -15.29 22.59 17.17
CA LEU A 419 -15.18 21.38 18.00
C LEU A 419 -15.12 21.68 19.50
N GLY A 420 -15.26 22.96 19.91
CA GLY A 420 -15.13 23.38 21.30
C GLY A 420 -13.71 23.19 21.85
N LEU A 421 -12.69 23.19 20.98
CA LEU A 421 -11.30 23.02 21.41
C LEU A 421 -10.91 24.13 22.39
N SER A 422 -10.14 23.80 23.42
CA SER A 422 -9.69 24.78 24.42
C SER A 422 -8.20 24.63 24.73
N GLY A 423 -7.61 25.62 25.41
CA GLY A 423 -6.17 25.69 25.64
C GLY A 423 -5.43 26.43 24.53
N PHE A 424 -4.15 26.12 24.32
CA PHE A 424 -3.29 26.79 23.33
C PHE A 424 -3.33 26.07 21.97
N ILE A 425 -2.98 26.77 20.90
CA ILE A 425 -2.73 26.13 19.59
C ILE A 425 -1.48 25.24 19.70
N SER A 426 -1.62 23.96 19.38
CA SER A 426 -0.52 22.99 19.43
C SER A 426 0.57 23.31 18.41
N SER A 427 1.82 23.28 18.83
CA SER A 427 2.96 23.38 17.90
C SER A 427 3.08 22.16 16.99
N ALA A 428 2.43 21.04 17.33
CA ALA A 428 2.41 19.82 16.52
C ALA A 428 1.81 20.03 15.12
N PHE A 429 0.93 21.03 14.93
CA PHE A 429 0.44 21.41 13.60
C PHE A 429 1.59 21.79 12.64
N ALA A 430 2.71 22.32 13.15
CA ALA A 430 3.88 22.66 12.33
C ALA A 430 4.62 21.44 11.76
N ASN A 431 4.36 20.23 12.27
CA ASN A 431 4.95 19.00 11.74
C ASN A 431 4.18 18.46 10.51
N LEU A 432 2.97 18.95 10.25
CA LEU A 432 2.17 18.59 9.07
C LEU A 432 2.66 19.36 7.84
N THR A 433 3.87 19.07 7.37
CA THR A 433 4.58 19.91 6.37
C THR A 433 3.91 19.99 4.99
N ALA A 434 3.02 19.04 4.68
CA ALA A 434 2.22 19.04 3.46
C ALA A 434 0.90 19.82 3.58
N VAL A 435 0.54 20.31 4.77
CA VAL A 435 -0.74 20.99 5.00
C VAL A 435 -0.82 22.30 4.22
N GLN A 436 -1.91 22.46 3.49
CA GLN A 436 -2.24 23.61 2.66
C GLN A 436 -3.37 24.43 3.29
N TYR A 437 -4.26 23.77 4.02
CA TYR A 437 -5.42 24.40 4.63
C TYR A 437 -5.54 23.96 6.10
N LEU A 438 -5.54 24.92 7.01
CA LEU A 438 -5.72 24.70 8.45
C LEU A 438 -6.85 25.60 8.96
N ASP A 439 -7.96 25.01 9.37
CA ASP A 439 -9.11 25.71 9.95
C ASP A 439 -9.31 25.28 11.40
N LEU A 440 -9.06 26.22 12.32
CA LEU A 440 -9.27 26.09 13.77
C LEU A 440 -10.34 27.08 14.25
N SER A 441 -11.15 27.63 13.36
CA SER A 441 -12.10 28.68 13.66
C SER A 441 -13.22 28.24 14.63
N ASN A 442 -13.84 29.20 15.30
CA ASN A 442 -15.01 29.00 16.17
C ASN A 442 -14.75 27.99 17.28
N ASN A 443 -13.64 28.15 18.00
CA ASN A 443 -13.26 27.31 19.14
C ASN A 443 -12.99 28.18 20.38
N ASN A 444 -12.65 27.55 21.50
CA ASN A 444 -12.30 28.22 22.75
C ASN A 444 -10.77 28.29 22.95
N LEU A 445 -10.00 28.36 21.86
CA LEU A 445 -8.53 28.42 21.92
C LEU A 445 -8.06 29.78 22.42
N SER A 446 -6.94 29.81 23.15
CA SER A 446 -6.41 30.99 23.81
C SER A 446 -4.88 31.08 23.72
N GLY A 447 -4.32 32.20 24.16
CA GLY A 447 -2.88 32.48 24.11
C GLY A 447 -2.40 32.92 22.72
N THR A 448 -1.11 32.74 22.43
CA THR A 448 -0.47 33.26 21.21
C THR A 448 -0.52 32.28 20.05
N VAL A 449 -0.62 32.82 18.83
CA VAL A 449 -0.40 32.02 17.61
C VAL A 449 1.07 31.55 17.57
N PRO A 450 1.36 30.25 17.45
CA PRO A 450 2.73 29.75 17.41
C PRO A 450 3.47 30.22 16.14
N ASP A 451 4.66 30.82 16.30
CA ASP A 451 5.50 31.22 15.16
C ASP A 451 5.93 30.03 14.30
N SER A 452 5.97 28.82 14.87
CA SER A 452 6.27 27.58 14.13
C SER A 452 5.33 27.33 12.94
N LEU A 453 4.09 27.84 12.97
CA LEU A 453 3.17 27.74 11.84
C LEU A 453 3.67 28.51 10.60
N SER A 454 4.56 29.51 10.77
CA SER A 454 5.17 30.20 9.64
C SER A 454 6.12 29.31 8.83
N GLN A 455 6.61 28.21 9.41
CA GLN A 455 7.54 27.27 8.77
C GLN A 455 6.83 26.33 7.77
N LEU A 456 5.50 26.25 7.80
CA LEU A 456 4.70 25.43 6.91
C LEU A 456 4.64 26.05 5.51
N SER A 457 5.66 25.83 4.68
CA SER A 457 5.79 26.41 3.34
C SER A 457 4.61 26.12 2.41
N SER A 458 3.92 24.99 2.62
CA SER A 458 2.76 24.57 1.83
C SER A 458 1.44 25.23 2.25
N LEU A 459 1.39 25.83 3.46
CA LEU A 459 0.16 26.37 4.04
C LEU A 459 -0.29 27.62 3.29
N GLN A 460 -1.45 27.58 2.66
CA GLN A 460 -2.02 28.67 1.88
C GLN A 460 -3.17 29.36 2.60
N PHE A 461 -3.87 28.65 3.48
CA PHE A 461 -5.02 29.16 4.20
C PHE A 461 -4.98 28.77 5.68
N LEU A 462 -5.12 29.76 6.54
CA LEU A 462 -5.19 29.61 8.00
C LEU A 462 -6.39 30.39 8.54
N ASP A 463 -7.34 29.69 9.16
CA ASP A 463 -8.48 30.33 9.82
C ASP A 463 -8.42 30.11 11.34
N LEU A 464 -8.39 31.24 12.06
CA LEU A 464 -8.32 31.32 13.51
C LEU A 464 -9.45 32.17 14.08
N THR A 465 -10.45 32.56 13.27
CA THR A 465 -11.59 33.38 13.69
C THR A 465 -12.42 32.69 14.78
N GLY A 466 -13.19 33.44 15.54
CA GLY A 466 -14.02 32.94 16.63
C GLY A 466 -13.24 32.22 17.73
N ASN A 467 -12.07 32.74 18.14
CA ASN A 467 -11.24 32.22 19.24
C ASN A 467 -10.83 33.33 20.22
N HIS A 468 -10.27 32.95 21.38
CA HIS A 468 -9.76 33.87 22.42
C HIS A 468 -8.25 34.10 22.34
N LEU A 469 -7.71 34.19 21.13
CA LEU A 469 -6.28 34.34 20.87
C LEU A 469 -5.79 35.78 21.12
N SER A 470 -4.53 35.91 21.50
CA SER A 470 -3.87 37.20 21.72
C SER A 470 -3.76 37.99 20.41
N ARG A 471 -3.99 39.31 20.42
CA ARG A 471 -3.95 40.17 19.22
C ARG A 471 -2.60 40.25 18.49
N SER A 472 -1.54 39.60 18.97
CA SER A 472 -0.23 39.58 18.31
C SER A 472 -0.11 38.43 17.31
N ILE A 473 0.09 38.77 16.04
CA ILE A 473 0.44 37.82 14.98
C ILE A 473 1.98 37.73 14.90
N PRO A 474 2.57 36.52 14.88
CA PRO A 474 4.01 36.34 14.76
C PRO A 474 4.61 36.97 13.48
N PRO A 475 5.83 37.53 13.54
CA PRO A 475 6.47 38.16 12.37
C PRO A 475 6.62 37.24 11.16
N GLY A 476 6.86 35.94 11.38
CA GLY A 476 6.96 34.96 10.30
C GLY A 476 5.65 34.82 9.52
N ILE A 477 4.51 34.81 10.22
CA ILE A 477 3.18 34.74 9.62
C ILE A 477 2.85 36.06 8.91
N LEU A 478 3.13 37.20 9.54
CA LEU A 478 2.94 38.53 8.93
C LEU A 478 3.68 38.68 7.60
N LYS A 479 4.94 38.23 7.54
CA LYS A 479 5.73 38.25 6.30
C LYS A 479 5.05 37.44 5.20
N ARG A 480 4.54 36.25 5.50
CA ARG A 480 3.88 35.38 4.51
C ARG A 480 2.57 35.96 3.97
N ILE A 481 1.85 36.70 4.81
CA ILE A 481 0.66 37.48 4.41
C ILE A 481 1.07 38.61 3.46
N GLN A 482 2.13 39.36 3.80
CA GLN A 482 2.65 40.46 2.95
C GLN A 482 3.15 39.95 1.59
N ASP A 483 3.79 38.78 1.58
CA ASP A 483 4.28 38.11 0.37
C ASP A 483 3.14 37.45 -0.45
N GLY A 484 1.88 37.47 0.04
CA GLY A 484 0.72 36.89 -0.64
C GLY A 484 0.67 35.36 -0.64
N THR A 485 1.52 34.70 0.15
CA THR A 485 1.65 33.24 0.20
C THR A 485 0.72 32.57 1.20
N LEU A 486 0.09 33.34 2.09
CA LEU A 486 -0.81 32.85 3.13
C LEU A 486 -2.00 33.80 3.29
N ILE A 487 -3.20 33.23 3.22
CA ILE A 487 -4.45 33.90 3.60
C ILE A 487 -4.71 33.57 5.08
N LEU A 488 -4.79 34.61 5.91
CA LEU A 488 -5.11 34.49 7.33
C LEU A 488 -6.46 35.13 7.62
N ASN A 489 -7.38 34.33 8.17
CA ASN A 489 -8.59 34.81 8.82
C ASN A 489 -8.36 34.86 10.33
N TYR A 490 -8.48 36.05 10.93
CA TYR A 490 -8.22 36.28 12.35
C TYR A 490 -9.16 37.36 12.88
N ASP A 491 -9.73 37.16 14.07
CA ASP A 491 -10.68 38.12 14.66
C ASP A 491 -10.01 39.46 14.95
N ASN A 492 -10.25 40.42 14.07
CA ASN A 492 -9.77 41.77 14.23
C ASN A 492 -10.87 42.64 14.84
N ASN A 493 -11.12 42.47 16.14
CA ASN A 493 -12.04 43.36 16.86
C ASN A 493 -11.31 44.69 17.19
N SER A 494 -11.43 45.63 16.25
CA SER A 494 -11.21 47.08 16.34
C SER A 494 -10.12 47.59 17.32
N ASP A 495 -8.98 47.97 16.77
CA ASP A 495 -8.54 49.38 16.79
C ASP A 495 -7.29 49.54 15.92
N SER A 496 -7.49 49.98 14.67
CA SER A 496 -6.43 50.63 13.89
C SER A 496 -6.17 52.02 14.49
N SER A 497 -5.68 52.09 15.73
CA SER A 497 -5.24 53.32 16.36
C SER A 497 -3.72 53.46 16.23
N ARG A 498 -3.35 54.20 15.18
CA ARG A 498 -2.16 55.06 15.09
C ARG A 498 -0.80 54.38 15.33
N MET A 499 -0.25 53.78 14.28
CA MET A 499 1.21 53.75 14.12
C MET A 499 1.63 55.09 13.51
N SER A 500 2.35 55.88 14.31
CA SER A 500 2.71 57.26 14.02
C SER A 500 3.41 57.43 12.68
N GLN A 501 2.85 58.29 11.81
CA GLN A 501 3.62 58.96 10.77
C GLN A 501 4.69 59.83 11.45
N GLY A 502 5.91 59.31 11.52
CA GLY A 502 7.10 60.13 11.71
C GLY A 502 7.29 60.99 10.46
N LYS A 503 6.97 62.28 10.57
CA LYS A 503 7.25 63.29 9.55
C LYS A 503 8.77 63.47 9.42
N SER A 504 9.33 63.32 8.22
CA SER A 504 10.47 64.15 7.81
C SER A 504 10.38 64.56 6.34
N LYS A 505 10.07 65.84 6.19
CA LYS A 505 10.20 66.80 5.08
C LYS A 505 10.78 66.33 3.74
N LEU A 506 10.04 66.67 2.69
CA LEU A 506 10.46 66.81 1.32
C LEU A 506 11.39 68.04 1.15
N ALA A 507 12.58 67.87 0.57
CA ALA A 507 13.35 68.93 -0.08
C ALA A 507 14.20 68.36 -1.24
N MET A 508 13.64 68.51 -2.43
CA MET A 508 14.19 68.67 -3.80
C MET A 508 15.66 68.30 -4.16
N TYR A 509 15.73 67.46 -5.21
CA TYR A 509 16.71 67.28 -6.29
C TYR A 509 17.85 68.31 -6.50
N ILE A 510 19.07 67.79 -6.77
CA ILE A 510 19.87 67.92 -8.02
C ILE A 510 21.21 67.21 -7.75
N ALA A 511 21.48 66.04 -8.38
CA ALA A 511 22.85 65.48 -8.61
C ALA A 511 22.90 64.04 -9.19
N ILE A 512 21.79 63.33 -9.36
CA ILE A 512 21.83 61.88 -9.70
C ILE A 512 21.51 61.51 -11.18
N PRO A 513 20.84 62.31 -12.04
CA PRO A 513 20.56 61.86 -13.41
C PRO A 513 21.73 61.97 -14.40
N VAL A 514 22.86 62.57 -14.04
CA VAL A 514 23.97 62.75 -15.00
C VAL A 514 24.93 61.55 -15.00
N VAL A 515 25.14 60.91 -13.84
CA VAL A 515 26.09 59.79 -13.72
C VAL A 515 25.54 58.52 -14.40
N LEU A 516 24.24 58.27 -14.32
CA LEU A 516 23.63 57.08 -14.93
C LEU A 516 23.67 57.13 -16.47
N VAL A 517 23.48 58.31 -17.06
CA VAL A 517 23.48 58.48 -18.52
C VAL A 517 24.89 58.34 -19.10
N VAL A 518 25.93 58.84 -18.42
CA VAL A 518 27.33 58.67 -18.86
C VAL A 518 27.76 57.21 -18.82
N VAL A 519 27.34 56.46 -17.79
CA VAL A 519 27.63 55.02 -17.68
C VAL A 519 26.94 54.21 -18.77
N ILE A 520 25.67 54.53 -19.09
CA ILE A 520 24.95 53.83 -20.17
C ILE A 520 25.57 54.13 -21.53
N VAL A 521 25.94 55.38 -21.81
CA VAL A 521 26.57 55.75 -23.10
C VAL A 521 27.95 55.10 -23.26
N SER A 522 28.75 55.03 -22.20
CA SER A 522 30.06 54.36 -22.24
C SER A 522 29.95 52.84 -22.38
N LEU A 523 28.94 52.20 -21.78
CA LEU A 523 28.65 50.77 -21.99
C LEU A 523 28.16 50.47 -23.41
N VAL A 524 27.39 51.38 -24.02
CA VAL A 524 26.93 51.26 -25.42
C VAL A 524 28.10 51.46 -26.41
N GLN A 525 29.01 52.40 -26.14
CA GLN A 525 30.21 52.57 -26.95
C GLN A 525 31.17 51.38 -26.82
N LEU A 526 31.31 50.80 -25.63
CA LEU A 526 32.13 49.63 -25.38
C LEU A 526 31.56 48.37 -26.08
N THR A 527 30.25 48.15 -26.01
CA THR A 527 29.59 47.06 -26.74
C THR A 527 29.65 47.27 -28.25
N TYR A 528 29.51 48.50 -28.75
CA TYR A 528 29.72 48.82 -30.17
C TYR A 528 31.16 48.51 -30.62
N HIS A 529 32.17 48.83 -29.80
CA HIS A 529 33.58 48.52 -30.12
C HIS A 529 33.91 47.01 -30.06
N ILE A 530 33.26 46.26 -29.15
CA ILE A 530 33.42 44.80 -29.05
C ILE A 530 32.74 44.10 -30.23
N LEU A 531 31.52 44.53 -30.60
CA LEU A 531 30.79 44.01 -31.76
C LEU A 531 31.49 44.36 -33.10
N ARG A 532 32.15 45.53 -33.18
CA ARG A 532 32.93 45.91 -34.37
C ARG A 532 34.27 45.17 -34.48
N ARG A 533 34.78 44.58 -33.38
CA ARG A 533 35.98 43.72 -33.39
C ARG A 533 35.69 42.27 -33.78
N GLN A 534 34.46 41.77 -33.64
CA GLN A 534 34.10 40.40 -33.99
C GLN A 534 33.72 40.21 -35.48
N ASN A 535 33.53 41.28 -36.25
CA ASN A 535 33.25 41.20 -37.70
C ASN A 535 34.52 41.14 -38.58
N ARG A 536 35.41 40.17 -38.30
CA ARG A 536 36.44 39.72 -39.26
C ARG A 536 36.91 38.29 -38.98
N ALA A 537 36.02 37.32 -39.15
CA ALA A 537 36.35 35.97 -39.62
C ALA A 537 35.05 35.24 -40.00
N SER A 538 35.09 34.65 -41.18
CA SER A 538 34.01 34.10 -41.99
C SER A 538 33.27 32.90 -41.36
N ASN A 539 31.95 32.78 -41.56
CA ASN A 539 31.32 31.81 -42.48
C ASN A 539 29.86 31.47 -42.12
N VAL A 540 29.02 31.47 -43.17
CA VAL A 540 27.75 30.72 -43.35
C VAL A 540 26.63 30.98 -42.32
N ALA A 541 25.79 31.98 -42.59
CA ALA A 541 24.48 32.10 -41.95
C ALA A 541 23.47 31.21 -42.68
N ARG A 542 23.15 30.07 -42.07
CA ARG A 542 21.94 29.30 -42.31
C ARG A 542 20.80 30.06 -41.61
N VAL A 543 19.78 30.46 -42.37
CA VAL A 543 18.52 31.00 -41.84
C VAL A 543 17.95 29.96 -40.88
N GLN A 544 17.92 30.28 -39.58
CA GLN A 544 17.15 29.53 -38.61
C GLN A 544 16.21 30.51 -37.92
N SER A 545 15.02 30.63 -38.49
CA SER A 545 13.85 31.09 -37.75
C SER A 545 13.69 30.18 -36.53
N SER A 546 13.77 30.75 -35.34
CA SER A 546 13.31 30.08 -34.13
C SER A 546 11.78 30.02 -34.17
N LEU A 547 11.23 29.00 -34.84
CA LEU A 547 9.85 28.58 -34.65
C LEU A 547 9.74 28.06 -33.22
N GLN A 548 9.14 28.88 -32.35
CA GLN A 548 8.82 28.54 -30.99
C GLN A 548 7.60 27.60 -31.05
N PHE A 549 7.83 26.30 -30.82
CA PHE A 549 6.79 25.26 -30.85
C PHE A 549 6.09 25.17 -29.48
N GLU A 550 4.90 25.75 -29.34
CA GLU A 550 4.02 25.55 -28.18
C GLU A 550 2.82 24.67 -28.55
N ASN A 551 2.54 23.65 -27.73
CA ASN A 551 1.33 22.83 -27.85
C ASN A 551 0.09 23.69 -27.55
N ARG A 552 -0.99 23.54 -28.33
CA ARG A 552 -2.23 24.31 -28.12
C ARG A 552 -2.83 23.99 -26.75
N ARG A 553 -3.09 25.04 -25.96
CA ARG A 553 -3.88 24.96 -24.73
C ARG A 553 -5.36 25.17 -25.06
N PHE A 554 -6.21 24.25 -24.64
CA PHE A 554 -7.66 24.36 -24.68
C PHE A 554 -8.16 24.80 -23.31
N THR A 555 -9.21 25.61 -23.30
CA THR A 555 -10.00 25.88 -22.09
C THR A 555 -11.02 24.77 -21.86
N TYR A 556 -11.47 24.61 -20.61
CA TYR A 556 -12.50 23.61 -20.31
C TYR A 556 -13.81 23.84 -21.09
N SER A 557 -14.22 25.10 -21.26
CA SER A 557 -15.41 25.47 -22.05
C SER A 557 -15.27 25.14 -23.55
N GLU A 558 -14.07 25.27 -24.12
CA GLU A 558 -13.80 24.80 -25.49
C GLU A 558 -13.93 23.28 -25.59
N LEU A 559 -13.47 22.52 -24.59
CA LEU A 559 -13.60 21.06 -24.58
C LEU A 559 -15.05 20.62 -24.42
N GLU A 560 -15.84 21.29 -23.58
CA GLU A 560 -17.30 21.05 -23.48
C GLU A 560 -17.98 21.25 -24.85
N THR A 561 -17.62 22.31 -25.57
CA THR A 561 -18.18 22.58 -26.90
C THR A 561 -17.73 21.53 -27.93
N ILE A 562 -16.44 21.20 -27.96
CA ILE A 562 -15.85 20.24 -28.92
C ILE A 562 -16.38 18.81 -28.70
N THR A 563 -16.68 18.44 -27.46
CA THR A 563 -17.16 17.10 -27.09
C THR A 563 -18.69 17.00 -27.00
N ASN A 564 -19.41 18.10 -27.30
CA ASN A 564 -20.85 18.22 -27.10
C ASN A 564 -21.26 17.83 -25.66
N ASN A 565 -20.69 18.51 -24.67
CA ASN A 565 -20.84 18.22 -23.23
C ASN A 565 -20.43 16.79 -22.85
N PHE A 566 -19.32 16.28 -23.41
CA PHE A 566 -18.78 14.95 -23.14
C PHE A 566 -19.77 13.79 -23.40
N GLU A 567 -20.70 13.97 -24.34
CA GLU A 567 -21.80 13.03 -24.61
C GLU A 567 -21.32 11.64 -25.05
N THR A 568 -20.30 11.58 -25.91
CA THR A 568 -19.83 10.32 -26.50
C THR A 568 -18.61 9.78 -25.75
N LEU A 569 -18.85 8.90 -24.77
CA LEU A 569 -17.81 8.13 -24.09
C LEU A 569 -17.28 7.02 -25.01
N LEU A 570 -15.96 7.01 -25.24
CA LEU A 570 -15.26 6.00 -26.05
C LEU A 570 -14.64 4.90 -25.18
N GLY A 571 -14.34 5.20 -23.92
CA GLY A 571 -13.79 4.22 -22.99
C GLY A 571 -13.56 4.81 -21.61
N GLU A 572 -13.63 3.95 -20.59
CA GLU A 572 -13.40 4.31 -19.19
C GLU A 572 -12.35 3.34 -18.63
N GLY A 573 -11.17 3.89 -18.30
CA GLY A 573 -10.10 3.15 -17.63
C GLY A 573 -10.07 3.47 -16.13
N GLY A 574 -9.27 2.73 -15.36
CA GLY A 574 -9.14 2.95 -13.91
C GLY A 574 -8.57 4.32 -13.48
N THR A 575 -8.18 5.18 -14.41
CA THR A 575 -7.56 6.49 -14.13
C THR A 575 -8.12 7.66 -14.92
N ALA A 576 -8.96 7.44 -15.95
CA ALA A 576 -9.56 8.51 -16.75
C ALA A 576 -10.67 7.99 -17.68
N SER A 577 -11.59 8.88 -18.05
CA SER A 577 -12.63 8.66 -19.07
C SER A 577 -12.21 9.34 -20.39
N VAL A 578 -12.46 8.68 -21.52
CA VAL A 578 -12.06 9.15 -22.86
C VAL A 578 -13.32 9.51 -23.65
N PHE A 579 -13.38 10.74 -24.16
CA PHE A 579 -14.53 11.28 -24.88
C PHE A 579 -14.20 11.64 -26.32
N ARG A 580 -15.17 11.48 -27.22
CA ARG A 580 -15.04 11.91 -28.62
C ARG A 580 -15.36 13.39 -28.76
N GLY A 581 -14.60 14.10 -29.60
CA GLY A 581 -14.89 15.49 -29.96
C GLY A 581 -14.62 15.81 -31.42
N VAL A 582 -15.19 16.91 -31.92
CA VAL A 582 -15.05 17.38 -33.31
C VAL A 582 -14.45 18.79 -33.31
N LEU A 583 -13.31 18.96 -33.96
CA LEU A 583 -12.66 20.26 -34.15
C LEU A 583 -12.93 20.78 -35.57
N GLU A 584 -13.10 22.10 -35.74
CA GLU A 584 -13.31 22.73 -37.05
C GLU A 584 -12.09 22.58 -37.98
N GLU A 585 -12.33 22.28 -39.27
CA GLU A 585 -11.35 21.83 -40.28
C GLU A 585 -10.23 22.83 -40.65
N GLY A 586 -10.15 24.00 -40.02
CA GLY A 586 -9.05 24.97 -40.23
C GLY A 586 -7.88 24.85 -39.23
N THR A 587 -8.04 24.07 -38.16
CA THR A 587 -7.17 24.17 -36.98
C THR A 587 -6.04 23.14 -36.88
N GLN A 588 -5.93 22.23 -37.85
CA GLN A 588 -4.89 21.19 -37.87
C GLN A 588 -3.52 21.69 -38.35
N ALA A 589 -3.44 22.79 -39.10
CA ALA A 589 -2.24 23.14 -39.88
C ALA A 589 -1.06 23.75 -39.07
N GLN A 590 -1.22 24.04 -37.77
CA GLN A 590 -0.20 24.73 -36.97
C GLN A 590 0.27 23.96 -35.72
N ILE A 591 -0.15 22.72 -35.52
CA ILE A 591 0.17 21.96 -34.30
C ILE A 591 1.39 21.08 -34.57
N LEU A 592 2.57 21.58 -34.20
CA LEU A 592 3.84 20.83 -34.28
C LEU A 592 4.29 20.50 -32.85
N THR A 593 3.99 19.29 -32.39
CA THR A 593 4.53 18.73 -31.15
C THR A 593 5.99 18.31 -31.34
N ARG A 594 6.78 18.28 -30.25
CA ARG A 594 8.20 17.88 -30.29
C ARG A 594 8.46 16.43 -30.73
N ILE A 595 7.44 15.56 -30.64
CA ILE A 595 7.52 14.12 -30.96
C ILE A 595 6.40 13.83 -31.96
N HIS A 596 6.77 13.58 -33.22
CA HIS A 596 5.81 13.30 -34.30
C HIS A 596 6.34 12.18 -35.19
N HIS A 597 5.60 11.08 -35.27
CA HIS A 597 5.94 9.93 -36.11
C HIS A 597 4.66 9.26 -36.59
N LYS A 598 4.71 8.71 -37.82
CA LYS A 598 3.54 8.07 -38.47
C LYS A 598 2.91 6.94 -37.64
N ASN A 599 3.68 6.30 -36.76
CA ASN A 599 3.25 5.20 -35.88
C ASN A 599 3.11 5.60 -34.41
N LEU A 600 2.98 6.88 -34.09
CA LEU A 600 2.64 7.36 -32.74
C LEU A 600 1.36 8.19 -32.81
N VAL A 601 0.51 8.07 -31.80
CA VAL A 601 -0.70 8.91 -31.72
C VAL A 601 -0.29 10.35 -31.41
N SER A 602 -0.71 11.25 -32.29
CA SER A 602 -0.38 12.66 -32.23
C SER A 602 -1.17 13.35 -31.13
N MET A 603 -0.47 13.96 -30.18
CA MET A 603 -1.05 14.87 -29.21
C MET A 603 -1.40 16.19 -29.91
N MET A 604 -2.65 16.61 -29.84
CA MET A 604 -3.12 17.86 -30.43
C MET A 604 -3.10 19.03 -29.42
N GLY A 605 -3.19 18.75 -28.12
CA GLY A 605 -3.09 19.76 -27.08
C GLY A 605 -3.47 19.27 -25.69
N TYR A 606 -3.68 20.20 -24.78
CA TYR A 606 -4.04 19.90 -23.38
C TYR A 606 -4.93 20.98 -22.78
N CYS A 607 -5.69 20.62 -21.75
CA CYS A 607 -6.44 21.54 -20.88
C CYS A 607 -5.94 21.38 -19.45
N LYS A 608 -5.76 22.53 -18.78
CA LYS A 608 -5.40 22.62 -17.36
C LYS A 608 -6.07 23.85 -16.76
N ASP A 609 -7.34 23.72 -16.41
CA ASP A 609 -8.16 24.78 -15.85
C ASP A 609 -8.74 24.33 -14.50
N GLY A 610 -8.16 24.81 -13.39
CA GLY A 610 -8.57 24.43 -12.04
C GLY A 610 -8.38 22.93 -11.77
N GLU A 611 -9.45 22.23 -11.42
CA GLU A 611 -9.48 20.77 -11.22
C GLU A 611 -9.63 19.98 -12.54
N HIS A 612 -9.91 20.66 -13.66
CA HIS A 612 -10.12 20.01 -14.95
C HIS A 612 -8.79 19.87 -15.71
N MET A 613 -8.32 18.63 -15.84
CA MET A 613 -7.14 18.28 -16.64
C MET A 613 -7.54 17.30 -17.75
N ALA A 614 -7.18 17.62 -18.99
CA ALA A 614 -7.43 16.74 -20.13
C ALA A 614 -6.30 16.80 -21.16
N LEU A 615 -6.04 15.69 -21.83
CA LEU A 615 -5.12 15.61 -22.96
C LEU A 615 -5.94 15.34 -24.23
N VAL A 616 -5.63 16.06 -25.31
CA VAL A 616 -6.36 15.97 -26.57
C VAL A 616 -5.47 15.27 -27.60
N TYR A 617 -5.96 14.17 -28.19
CA TYR A 617 -5.24 13.35 -29.16
C TYR A 617 -6.02 13.22 -30.46
N GLU A 618 -5.33 12.90 -31.56
CA GLU A 618 -5.99 12.54 -32.81
C GLU A 618 -6.92 11.33 -32.62
N TYR A 619 -8.06 11.34 -33.31
CA TYR A 619 -9.07 10.28 -33.19
C TYR A 619 -8.70 9.05 -34.02
N MET A 620 -8.83 7.86 -33.43
CA MET A 620 -8.46 6.57 -34.02
C MET A 620 -9.72 5.72 -34.24
N PRO A 621 -10.33 5.75 -35.45
CA PRO A 621 -11.69 5.25 -35.67
C PRO A 621 -11.82 3.73 -35.62
N GLU A 622 -10.73 2.97 -35.76
CA GLU A 622 -10.78 1.50 -35.73
C GLU A 622 -10.51 0.92 -34.33
N GLY A 623 -10.38 1.76 -33.29
CA GLY A 623 -10.25 1.29 -31.90
C GLY A 623 -8.90 0.64 -31.59
N THR A 624 -8.90 -0.24 -30.58
CA THR A 624 -7.68 -0.89 -30.08
C THR A 624 -7.36 -2.19 -30.82
N LEU A 625 -6.08 -2.54 -30.93
CA LEU A 625 -5.68 -3.84 -31.49
C LEU A 625 -6.27 -5.02 -30.70
N GLN A 626 -6.45 -4.87 -29.38
CA GLN A 626 -7.06 -5.90 -28.52
C GLN A 626 -8.47 -6.29 -28.99
N GLU A 627 -9.31 -5.32 -29.34
CA GLU A 627 -10.68 -5.56 -29.84
C GLU A 627 -10.68 -6.40 -31.13
N HIS A 628 -9.72 -6.14 -32.02
CA HIS A 628 -9.59 -6.87 -33.28
C HIS A 628 -9.03 -8.28 -33.11
N ILE A 629 -8.18 -8.50 -32.09
CA ILE A 629 -7.62 -9.83 -31.79
C ILE A 629 -8.63 -10.69 -31.02
N SER A 630 -9.42 -10.09 -30.12
CA SER A 630 -10.45 -10.79 -29.34
C SER A 630 -11.73 -11.07 -30.12
N GLY A 631 -11.89 -10.49 -31.31
CA GLY A 631 -13.08 -10.64 -32.15
C GLY A 631 -14.24 -9.71 -31.77
N ASN A 632 -14.00 -8.74 -30.89
CA ASN A 632 -14.99 -7.80 -30.36
C ASN A 632 -14.98 -6.44 -31.09
N ALA A 633 -14.30 -6.33 -32.23
CA ALA A 633 -14.26 -5.08 -32.99
C ALA A 633 -15.66 -4.62 -33.42
N HIS A 634 -15.96 -3.33 -33.22
CA HIS A 634 -17.29 -2.73 -33.46
C HIS A 634 -17.84 -2.92 -34.88
N ASN A 635 -16.99 -3.21 -35.85
CA ASN A 635 -17.36 -3.46 -37.25
C ASN A 635 -17.32 -4.95 -37.65
N GLY A 636 -17.05 -5.87 -36.72
CA GLY A 636 -16.93 -7.31 -36.97
C GLY A 636 -15.78 -7.70 -37.90
N ARG A 637 -14.87 -6.76 -38.20
CA ARG A 637 -13.84 -6.92 -39.21
C ARG A 637 -12.62 -7.63 -38.62
N LEU A 638 -12.38 -8.87 -39.05
CA LEU A 638 -11.24 -9.65 -38.58
C LEU A 638 -9.95 -9.25 -39.32
N LEU A 639 -8.85 -9.10 -38.57
CA LEU A 639 -7.53 -8.85 -39.14
C LEU A 639 -6.94 -10.12 -39.76
N THR A 640 -6.61 -10.04 -41.04
CA THR A 640 -5.83 -11.07 -41.73
C THR A 640 -4.42 -11.18 -41.16
N TRP A 641 -3.76 -12.33 -41.35
CA TRP A 641 -2.37 -12.52 -40.93
C TRP A 641 -1.41 -11.47 -41.48
N ARG A 642 -1.58 -11.08 -42.75
CA ARG A 642 -0.78 -10.03 -43.38
C ARG A 642 -0.94 -8.69 -42.67
N GLN A 643 -2.16 -8.33 -42.28
CA GLN A 643 -2.42 -7.09 -41.53
C GLN A 643 -1.83 -7.15 -40.13
N ARG A 644 -1.93 -8.28 -39.42
CA ARG A 644 -1.32 -8.48 -38.10
C ARG A 644 0.20 -8.31 -38.15
N LEU A 645 0.85 -8.89 -39.15
CA LEU A 645 2.29 -8.74 -39.34
C LEU A 645 2.67 -7.28 -39.64
N ARG A 646 1.90 -6.60 -40.50
CA ARG A 646 2.10 -5.17 -40.78
C ARG A 646 1.98 -4.33 -39.51
N ILE A 647 0.95 -4.56 -38.70
CA ILE A 647 0.73 -3.87 -37.42
C ILE A 647 1.90 -4.09 -36.45
N ALA A 648 2.44 -5.30 -36.37
CA ALA A 648 3.61 -5.59 -35.56
C ALA A 648 4.85 -4.80 -36.02
N VAL A 649 5.09 -4.74 -37.34
CA VAL A 649 6.19 -3.97 -37.94
C VAL A 649 6.01 -2.47 -37.68
N GLU A 650 4.81 -1.95 -37.87
CA GLU A 650 4.47 -0.54 -37.64
C GLU A 650 4.62 -0.15 -36.16
N SER A 651 4.25 -1.04 -35.24
CA SER A 651 4.46 -0.84 -33.80
C SER A 651 5.96 -0.84 -33.46
N ALA A 652 6.74 -1.75 -34.04
CA ALA A 652 8.19 -1.77 -33.87
C ALA A 652 8.87 -0.49 -34.40
N GLN A 653 8.43 0.01 -35.56
CA GLN A 653 8.92 1.29 -36.13
C GLN A 653 8.59 2.48 -35.21
N GLY A 654 7.42 2.48 -34.57
CA GLY A 654 7.06 3.50 -33.58
C GLY A 654 7.99 3.49 -32.36
N LEU A 655 8.30 2.30 -31.83
CA LEU A 655 9.22 2.13 -30.71
C LEU A 655 10.66 2.48 -31.05
N GLU A 656 11.13 2.07 -32.23
CA GLU A 656 12.45 2.42 -32.74
C GLU A 656 12.62 3.95 -32.80
N TYR A 657 11.62 4.67 -33.30
CA TYR A 657 11.64 6.13 -33.33
C TYR A 657 11.71 6.75 -31.92
N LEU A 658 11.03 6.18 -30.92
CA LEU A 658 11.12 6.65 -29.53
C LEU A 658 12.50 6.41 -28.93
N HIS A 659 13.10 5.25 -29.22
CA HIS A 659 14.37 4.82 -28.64
C HIS A 659 15.56 5.53 -29.30
N ASN A 660 15.58 5.58 -30.64
CA ASN A 660 16.73 6.03 -31.43
C ASN A 660 16.47 7.33 -32.19
N GLY A 661 15.21 7.66 -32.49
CA GLY A 661 14.82 8.83 -33.28
C GLY A 661 14.57 10.10 -32.46
N CYS A 662 14.37 9.98 -31.15
CA CYS A 662 14.14 11.11 -30.24
C CYS A 662 15.42 11.44 -29.45
N SER A 663 15.73 12.73 -29.32
CA SER A 663 16.76 13.23 -28.39
C SER A 663 16.14 14.30 -27.47
N PRO A 664 16.01 14.05 -26.16
CA PRO A 664 16.44 12.85 -25.42
C PRO A 664 15.63 11.57 -25.76
N THR A 665 16.21 10.38 -25.54
CA THR A 665 15.58 9.05 -25.77
C THR A 665 14.34 8.85 -24.90
N PHE A 666 13.26 8.32 -25.49
CA PHE A 666 12.00 8.00 -24.81
C PHE A 666 11.79 6.49 -24.74
N VAL A 667 11.38 5.98 -23.57
CA VAL A 667 10.97 4.57 -23.42
C VAL A 667 9.53 4.53 -22.90
N HIS A 668 8.67 3.79 -23.61
CA HIS A 668 7.22 3.79 -23.38
C HIS A 668 6.80 3.06 -22.09
N ARG A 669 7.41 1.89 -21.82
CA ARG A 669 7.18 1.01 -20.63
C ARG A 669 5.79 0.40 -20.46
N ASP A 670 4.86 0.55 -21.40
CA ASP A 670 3.52 -0.06 -21.34
C ASP A 670 2.98 -0.43 -22.73
N VAL A 671 3.78 -1.17 -23.49
CA VAL A 671 3.39 -1.62 -24.84
C VAL A 671 2.54 -2.88 -24.73
N LYS A 672 1.26 -2.76 -25.07
CA LYS A 672 0.26 -3.84 -25.03
C LYS A 672 -0.80 -3.62 -26.13
N PRO A 673 -1.56 -4.65 -26.52
CA PRO A 673 -2.57 -4.52 -27.57
C PRO A 673 -3.65 -3.46 -27.31
N THR A 674 -3.95 -3.11 -26.06
CA THR A 674 -4.91 -2.02 -25.74
C THR A 674 -4.32 -0.63 -25.94
N ASN A 675 -2.99 -0.49 -25.98
CA ASN A 675 -2.27 0.77 -26.22
C ASN A 675 -1.79 0.91 -27.68
N ILE A 676 -2.14 -0.05 -28.55
CA ILE A 676 -1.90 0.05 -29.99
C ILE A 676 -3.24 0.35 -30.65
N LEU A 677 -3.39 1.58 -31.14
CA LEU A 677 -4.61 2.05 -31.80
C LEU A 677 -4.49 1.94 -33.32
N LEU A 678 -5.62 1.70 -33.97
CA LEU A 678 -5.71 1.57 -35.42
C LEU A 678 -6.41 2.78 -36.04
N ASN A 679 -5.80 3.36 -37.07
CA ASN A 679 -6.45 4.40 -37.87
C ASN A 679 -7.42 3.80 -38.90
N ALA A 680 -8.10 4.64 -39.68
CA ALA A 680 -9.07 4.21 -40.70
C ALA A 680 -8.50 3.26 -41.79
N LYS A 681 -7.16 3.19 -41.93
CA LYS A 681 -6.46 2.29 -42.87
C LYS A 681 -5.94 1.01 -42.22
N LEU A 682 -6.27 0.79 -40.94
CA LEU A 682 -5.73 -0.28 -40.09
C LEU A 682 -4.19 -0.22 -39.99
N GLU A 683 -3.65 0.99 -39.93
CA GLU A 683 -2.24 1.24 -39.63
C GLU A 683 -2.10 1.47 -38.12
N ALA A 684 -1.05 0.92 -37.54
CA ALA A 684 -0.80 0.94 -36.11
C ALA A 684 -0.17 2.26 -35.64
N LYS A 685 -0.72 2.83 -34.57
CA LYS A 685 -0.09 3.90 -33.81
C LYS A 685 -0.08 3.58 -32.32
N ILE A 686 1.07 3.83 -31.69
CA ILE A 686 1.26 3.64 -30.26
C ILE A 686 0.63 4.81 -29.50
N ALA A 687 -0.15 4.50 -28.48
CA ALA A 687 -0.88 5.41 -27.62
C ALA A 687 -0.54 5.20 -26.14
N ASP A 688 -1.01 6.12 -25.29
CA ASP A 688 -0.87 6.09 -23.83
C ASP A 688 0.57 6.12 -23.29
N PHE A 689 1.15 7.32 -23.32
CA PHE A 689 2.49 7.59 -22.80
C PHE A 689 2.52 7.84 -21.28
N GLY A 690 1.45 7.50 -20.53
CA GLY A 690 1.34 7.78 -19.09
C GLY A 690 2.44 7.16 -18.23
N PHE A 691 3.06 6.08 -18.70
CA PHE A 691 4.19 5.43 -18.06
C PHE A 691 5.53 5.71 -18.74
N SER A 692 5.62 6.60 -19.73
CA SER A 692 6.86 6.83 -20.46
C SER A 692 7.95 7.48 -19.59
N LYS A 693 9.23 7.21 -19.89
CA LYS A 693 10.39 7.82 -19.22
C LYS A 693 11.40 8.35 -20.23
N VAL A 694 12.09 9.44 -19.85
CA VAL A 694 13.02 10.18 -20.71
C VAL A 694 14.45 10.08 -20.18
N PHE A 695 15.41 9.80 -21.06
CA PHE A 695 16.83 9.77 -20.73
C PHE A 695 17.44 11.16 -20.87
N ILE A 696 17.56 11.88 -19.75
CA ILE A 696 17.96 13.30 -19.73
C ILE A 696 19.47 13.50 -20.02
N HIS A 697 20.30 12.45 -19.98
CA HIS A 697 21.75 12.52 -20.19
C HIS A 697 22.23 11.49 -21.21
N GLU A 698 22.98 11.93 -22.23
CA GLU A 698 23.46 11.11 -23.36
C GLU A 698 24.43 9.97 -22.95
N ASN A 699 24.97 9.99 -21.72
CA ASN A 699 25.92 9.00 -21.20
C ASN A 699 25.30 7.91 -20.31
N HIS A 700 23.99 7.89 -20.09
CA HIS A 700 23.35 6.86 -19.28
C HIS A 700 22.92 5.68 -20.16
N THR A 701 23.57 4.53 -19.98
CA THR A 701 23.17 3.27 -20.65
C THR A 701 21.90 2.68 -20.06
N HIS A 702 21.62 2.96 -18.78
CA HIS A 702 20.43 2.47 -18.09
C HIS A 702 19.90 3.53 -17.11
N ILE A 703 18.61 3.48 -16.83
CA ILE A 703 17.96 4.25 -15.77
C ILE A 703 17.43 3.27 -14.73
N SER A 704 18.01 3.30 -13.54
CA SER A 704 17.38 2.68 -12.37
C SER A 704 16.06 3.37 -12.05
N THR A 705 15.04 2.58 -11.81
CA THR A 705 13.69 3.03 -11.49
C THR A 705 13.30 2.47 -10.13
N ASP A 706 12.80 3.32 -9.24
CA ASP A 706 12.36 2.89 -7.90
C ASP A 706 11.19 1.90 -7.92
N ARG A 707 10.50 1.78 -9.06
CA ARG A 707 9.42 0.82 -9.32
C ARG A 707 9.36 0.45 -10.80
N VAL A 708 8.98 -0.79 -11.06
CA VAL A 708 8.62 -1.28 -12.39
C VAL A 708 7.18 -0.84 -12.67
N VAL A 709 6.94 -0.24 -13.84
CA VAL A 709 5.62 0.24 -14.27
C VAL A 709 5.31 -0.35 -15.64
N GLY A 710 4.03 -0.57 -15.93
CA GLY A 710 3.55 -1.24 -17.14
C GLY A 710 2.50 -2.29 -16.79
N THR A 711 1.91 -2.91 -17.80
CA THR A 711 0.84 -3.89 -17.64
C THR A 711 1.38 -5.28 -17.46
N PHE A 712 1.00 -5.93 -16.36
CA PHE A 712 1.43 -7.27 -16.02
C PHE A 712 1.16 -8.26 -17.18
N GLY A 713 2.16 -9.06 -17.53
CA GLY A 713 2.17 -9.95 -18.70
C GLY A 713 2.76 -9.34 -19.98
N TYR A 714 2.93 -8.02 -20.06
CA TYR A 714 3.57 -7.31 -21.19
C TYR A 714 4.86 -6.57 -20.79
N ILE A 715 5.23 -6.62 -19.51
CA ILE A 715 6.46 -6.01 -18.98
C ILE A 715 7.67 -6.85 -19.38
N ASP A 716 8.75 -6.18 -19.80
CA ASP A 716 10.04 -6.82 -20.06
C ASP A 716 10.56 -7.53 -18.78
N PRO A 717 10.80 -8.85 -18.81
CA PRO A 717 11.29 -9.62 -17.66
C PRO A 717 12.62 -9.09 -17.08
N GLU A 718 13.51 -8.55 -17.91
CA GLU A 718 14.76 -7.95 -17.42
C GLU A 718 14.51 -6.64 -16.68
N TYR A 719 13.57 -5.81 -17.17
CA TYR A 719 13.16 -4.60 -16.45
C TYR A 719 12.50 -4.95 -15.12
N TYR A 720 11.65 -5.99 -15.10
CA TYR A 720 10.97 -6.48 -13.91
C TYR A 720 11.93 -6.96 -12.82
N THR A 721 13.01 -7.63 -13.22
CA THR A 721 13.99 -8.21 -12.28
C THR A 721 15.05 -7.22 -11.82
N LYS A 722 15.52 -6.33 -12.71
CA LYS A 722 16.65 -5.44 -12.43
C LYS A 722 16.25 -4.05 -11.97
N TYR A 723 14.97 -3.69 -12.03
CA TYR A 723 14.48 -2.34 -11.72
C TYR A 723 15.23 -1.25 -12.51
N ALA A 724 15.68 -1.58 -13.72
CA ALA A 724 16.46 -0.69 -14.56
C ALA A 724 15.98 -0.81 -16.01
N VAL A 725 15.72 0.34 -16.64
CA VAL A 725 15.39 0.45 -18.06
C VAL A 725 16.68 0.66 -18.81
N ASP A 726 17.06 -0.29 -19.65
CA ASP A 726 18.22 -0.15 -20.55
C ASP A 726 17.81 0.70 -21.76
N GLY A 727 18.59 1.74 -22.05
CA GLY A 727 18.39 2.63 -23.19
C GLY A 727 19.21 2.22 -24.42
N GLN A 728 20.09 1.21 -24.29
CA GLN A 728 20.99 0.74 -25.34
C GLN A 728 20.89 -0.78 -25.51
N LYS A 729 19.77 -1.26 -26.05
CA LYS A 729 19.67 -2.58 -26.67
C LYS A 729 19.00 -2.49 -28.02
#